data_AF-A0A7N8Y830-F1
#
_entry.id   AF-A0A7N8Y830-F1
#
_cell.length_a   1.000
_cell.length_b   1.000
_cell.length_c   1.000
_cell.angle_alpha   90.00
_cell.angle_beta   90.00
_cell.angle_gamma   90.00
#
_symmetry.space_group_name_H-M   'P 1'
#
loop_
_entity.id
_entity.type
_entity.pdbx_description
1 polymer ?
#
loop_
_entity_poly.entity_id
_entity_poly.type
_entity_poly.pdbx_seq_one_letter_code
_entity_poly.pdbx_strand_id
1 'polypeptide(L)'
;MDPLSAVVDEVALEGLDGITIPSLWIRLEDRQPKFPLKLDEPTKEFIWKSLINNSDLKFYELPHDREDVVLQDRFKDIDPETGIETTQRFPDTKKDIYPVHIIVENKDGIQGSCAVFKERKDATKHVRSKSLTPLVSLEEALKRYGRRLVVVASQSLRFRTLIGVESDPDLKLTDHSYCVLERVGRARWQGELQSNLHGCAFKTDARKMHYMRKSLVRHGLISMQSHVKRKPSGQQQHSILLLLKRFHVNRRSKYDILMEHVSNLLQQLPDKFSTLITLKQQLNVNEGTCKRVFQAMRAAKLVEFCKYPLEDLDPSAGPCINKKGNKVLVRCVRLLKPYARKGVTDEDDDDDEDEEDDTGTRRALPSEGRIMEKDVLSQAYHLVLSSGTKGIPQTGIGSKMNIGKLESRMVCRTLEREGLIKGFMEDEGRQRTTKFISHKYHHIISYCAARVSLTGYKKVTAQSFLLQASSRERERSHETYRLLRRKNLIVEAVHTLKVIEGLFPLQKMINDEEKQDGVSSKCCRKTILRLVNSLSREGLLKIYSTTVIQDGITKNVEMVVHPSVQPNDDIVSQVIEKVRFKISNSYTATFGFQPKMHRLRVVHNFLWYLIYGHPLSHSSTDLTNETPAKEDKSVAEQTQSDPKVYVDEDSWKKFIPPVRVHKKYSSGWAMVGDLLLCLPLSVYIQVIQVNYKVDGLEEYLNDPVKQHYLVKSLPARMRRQLFYRRKYLFLFHENLQKLVYMGLLQFGPVEKFMEKDQVFVYLRRNATIVDTTNTEPHYWLVTESPDKPFERRRYTFNSMEDVENYWFDLMCVCLNTPLGVIRSKRNTTEEETTPSFVHERYVFVGLAYLLKGSCEVHDDGSIPGDGKGAGGLDSEFFAHLKRNWFWTNHLLSCKTVRAQHLQSFTCLYLHVVIFNIICIHLCDRRDSYTSLLNHQATTRGRKC
;
A
#
# COMPACT_ATOMS: atom_id res chain seq x y z
N MET A 1 27.17 -40.85 -13.84
CA MET A 1 28.39 -40.04 -13.68
C MET A 1 29.49 -40.97 -13.23
N ASP A 2 30.65 -40.92 -13.87
CA ASP A 2 31.82 -41.74 -13.54
C ASP A 2 32.34 -41.42 -12.11
N PRO A 3 32.77 -42.40 -11.30
CA PRO A 3 33.24 -42.16 -9.93
C PRO A 3 34.30 -41.06 -9.82
N LEU A 4 35.28 -40.99 -10.72
CA LEU A 4 36.33 -39.99 -10.64
C LEU A 4 35.81 -38.60 -11.00
N SER A 5 34.93 -38.51 -12.00
CA SER A 5 34.24 -37.26 -12.33
C SER A 5 33.37 -36.76 -11.17
N ALA A 6 32.76 -37.66 -10.40
CA ALA A 6 32.01 -37.32 -9.20
C ALA A 6 32.91 -36.70 -8.12
N VAL A 7 34.09 -37.27 -7.86
CA VAL A 7 35.04 -36.69 -6.90
C VAL A 7 35.44 -35.27 -7.31
N VAL A 8 35.82 -35.07 -8.59
CA VAL A 8 36.21 -33.75 -9.11
C VAL A 8 35.06 -32.75 -8.98
N ASP A 9 33.83 -33.18 -9.25
CA ASP A 9 32.62 -32.37 -9.08
C ASP A 9 32.39 -31.97 -7.60
N GLU A 10 32.63 -32.86 -6.63
CA GLU A 10 32.55 -32.51 -5.20
C GLU A 10 33.59 -31.46 -4.79
N VAL A 11 34.82 -31.59 -5.29
CA VAL A 11 35.90 -30.63 -5.04
C VAL A 11 35.54 -29.27 -5.62
N ALA A 12 35.00 -29.24 -6.84
CA ALA A 12 34.61 -28.00 -7.52
C ALA A 12 33.43 -27.28 -6.83
N LEU A 13 32.49 -28.03 -6.24
CA LEU A 13 31.35 -27.47 -5.49
C LEU A 13 31.73 -26.79 -4.18
N GLU A 14 32.89 -27.10 -3.60
CA GLU A 14 33.41 -26.41 -2.41
C GLU A 14 34.10 -25.08 -2.75
N GLY A 15 33.95 -24.59 -3.98
CA GLY A 15 34.31 -23.24 -4.38
C GLY A 15 35.78 -22.89 -4.14
N LEU A 16 36.07 -21.61 -3.97
CA LEU A 16 37.45 -21.14 -3.82
C LEU A 16 38.12 -21.54 -2.49
N ASP A 17 37.34 -21.74 -1.41
CA ASP A 17 37.85 -22.28 -0.13
C ASP A 17 38.40 -23.71 -0.24
N GLY A 18 37.95 -24.48 -1.24
CA GLY A 18 38.32 -25.88 -1.41
C GLY A 18 37.81 -26.82 -0.32
N ILE A 19 38.06 -28.11 -0.51
CA ILE A 19 37.62 -29.19 0.38
C ILE A 19 38.81 -29.81 1.12
N THR A 20 38.66 -30.10 2.41
CA THR A 20 39.65 -30.90 3.15
C THR A 20 39.42 -32.37 2.85
N ILE A 21 40.48 -33.17 2.91
CA ILE A 21 40.39 -34.60 2.59
C ILE A 21 39.35 -35.34 3.45
N PRO A 22 39.27 -35.14 4.79
CA PRO A 22 38.22 -35.77 5.59
C PRO A 22 36.81 -35.32 5.21
N SER A 23 36.61 -34.02 4.92
CA SER A 23 35.30 -33.51 4.49
C SER A 23 34.89 -34.01 3.10
N LEU A 24 35.84 -34.34 2.23
CA LEU A 24 35.55 -34.98 0.94
C LEU A 24 34.91 -36.35 1.12
N TRP A 25 35.38 -37.14 2.08
CA TRP A 25 34.77 -38.44 2.41
C TRP A 25 33.33 -38.27 2.87
N ILE A 26 33.08 -37.33 3.79
CA ILE A 26 31.73 -37.01 4.28
C ILE A 26 30.79 -36.62 3.13
N ARG A 27 31.25 -35.80 2.18
CA ARG A 27 30.45 -35.38 1.02
C ARG A 27 30.18 -36.52 0.03
N LEU A 28 31.15 -37.41 -0.19
CA LEU A 28 30.99 -38.54 -1.09
C LEU A 28 30.03 -39.59 -0.49
N GLU A 29 30.03 -39.79 0.82
CA GLU A 29 29.10 -40.70 1.51
C GLU A 29 27.63 -40.23 1.42
N ASP A 30 27.38 -38.92 1.56
CA ASP A 30 26.04 -38.32 1.53
C ASP A 30 25.55 -37.96 0.11
N ARG A 31 26.36 -38.21 -0.93
CA ARG A 31 26.03 -37.82 -2.31
C ARG A 31 24.75 -38.50 -2.81
N GLN A 32 23.96 -37.77 -3.60
CA GLN A 32 22.79 -38.28 -4.32
C GLN A 32 22.94 -38.09 -5.84
N PRO A 33 22.90 -39.12 -6.70
CA PRO A 33 22.80 -40.55 -6.38
C PRO A 33 24.01 -41.05 -5.60
N LYS A 34 23.82 -42.18 -4.89
CA LYS A 34 24.84 -42.78 -4.03
C LYS A 34 26.14 -43.00 -4.81
N PHE A 35 27.26 -42.64 -4.19
CA PHE A 35 28.58 -42.83 -4.79
C PHE A 35 28.81 -44.32 -5.13
N PRO A 36 29.26 -44.65 -6.35
CA PRO A 36 29.27 -46.02 -6.86
C PRO A 36 30.31 -46.93 -6.19
N LEU A 37 31.36 -46.38 -5.57
CA LEU A 37 32.41 -47.14 -4.90
C LEU A 37 32.23 -47.11 -3.37
N LYS A 38 32.66 -48.17 -2.69
CA LYS A 38 32.78 -48.15 -1.23
C LYS A 38 34.03 -47.37 -0.84
N LEU A 39 33.95 -46.53 0.20
CA LEU A 39 35.10 -45.74 0.65
C LEU A 39 35.96 -46.51 1.67
N ASP A 40 36.43 -47.69 1.27
CA ASP A 40 37.48 -48.41 1.98
C ASP A 40 38.86 -47.79 1.70
N GLU A 41 39.85 -48.09 2.55
CA GLU A 41 41.19 -47.49 2.46
C GLU A 41 41.86 -47.63 1.06
N PRO A 42 41.80 -48.79 0.38
CA PRO A 42 42.30 -48.91 -0.99
C PRO A 42 41.61 -47.97 -1.98
N THR A 43 40.29 -47.79 -1.86
CA THR A 43 39.53 -46.87 -2.71
C THR A 43 39.87 -45.42 -2.40
N LYS A 44 40.05 -45.05 -1.13
CA LYS A 44 40.49 -43.69 -0.77
C LYS A 44 41.88 -43.37 -1.34
N GLU A 45 42.81 -44.32 -1.27
CA GLU A 45 44.14 -44.19 -1.89
C GLU A 45 44.05 -44.07 -3.42
N PHE A 46 43.15 -44.82 -4.06
CA PHE A 46 42.88 -44.69 -5.50
C PHE A 46 42.31 -43.31 -5.86
N ILE A 47 41.34 -42.81 -5.09
CA ILE A 47 40.78 -41.45 -5.27
C ILE A 47 41.86 -40.40 -5.05
N TRP A 48 42.71 -40.56 -4.04
CA TRP A 48 43.85 -39.67 -3.78
C TRP A 48 44.79 -39.58 -4.98
N LYS A 49 45.19 -40.72 -5.56
CA LYS A 49 45.99 -40.75 -6.79
C LYS A 49 45.29 -40.04 -7.95
N SER A 50 43.99 -40.22 -8.10
CA SER A 50 43.21 -39.51 -9.13
C SER A 50 43.19 -37.99 -8.92
N LEU A 51 43.01 -37.52 -7.69
CA LEU A 51 43.06 -36.10 -7.34
C LEU A 51 44.41 -35.48 -7.66
N ILE A 52 45.50 -36.18 -7.33
CA ILE A 52 46.86 -35.74 -7.63
C ILE A 52 47.06 -35.68 -9.14
N ASN A 53 46.71 -36.72 -9.88
CA ASN A 53 47.01 -36.79 -11.31
C ASN A 53 46.23 -35.75 -12.14
N ASN A 54 45.24 -35.06 -11.56
CA ASN A 54 44.41 -34.09 -12.25
C ASN A 54 45.04 -32.68 -12.27
N SER A 55 45.42 -32.18 -13.45
CA SER A 55 46.02 -30.85 -13.62
C SER A 55 45.12 -29.67 -13.23
N ASP A 56 43.80 -29.84 -13.25
CA ASP A 56 42.82 -28.82 -12.86
C ASP A 56 42.67 -28.65 -11.35
N LEU A 57 43.29 -29.51 -10.57
CA LEU A 57 43.26 -29.45 -9.11
C LEU A 57 44.60 -28.93 -8.55
N LYS A 58 44.50 -28.06 -7.56
CA LYS A 58 45.64 -27.53 -6.79
C LYS A 58 45.44 -27.81 -5.30
N PHE A 59 46.56 -27.94 -4.59
CA PHE A 59 46.59 -28.27 -3.17
C PHE A 59 47.15 -27.09 -2.39
N TYR A 60 46.45 -26.68 -1.34
CA TYR A 60 46.88 -25.59 -0.48
C TYR A 60 46.90 -26.01 0.99
N GLU A 61 47.86 -25.49 1.73
CA GLU A 61 47.93 -25.60 3.19
C GLU A 61 47.31 -24.34 3.82
N LEU A 62 46.31 -24.55 4.67
CA LEU A 62 45.64 -23.51 5.44
C LEU A 62 46.49 -23.10 6.67
N PRO A 63 46.37 -21.84 7.14
CA PRO A 63 47.10 -21.36 8.33
C PRO A 63 46.67 -22.06 9.63
N HIS A 64 45.39 -22.48 9.69
CA HIS A 64 44.79 -23.15 10.85
C HIS A 64 43.95 -24.35 10.40
N ASP A 65 43.76 -25.32 11.29
CA ASP A 65 42.90 -26.48 11.04
C ASP A 65 41.46 -26.05 10.79
N ARG A 66 40.85 -26.57 9.71
CA ARG A 66 39.43 -26.37 9.43
C ARG A 66 38.62 -27.56 9.93
N GLU A 67 37.59 -27.27 10.72
CA GLU A 67 36.64 -28.27 11.21
C GLU A 67 35.90 -28.98 10.06
N ASP A 68 35.46 -30.22 10.31
CA ASP A 68 34.81 -31.04 9.30
C ASP A 68 33.38 -30.57 8.99
N VAL A 69 32.92 -30.77 7.76
CA VAL A 69 31.57 -30.35 7.33
C VAL A 69 30.51 -31.17 8.06
N VAL A 70 29.59 -30.49 8.74
CA VAL A 70 28.41 -31.11 9.37
C VAL A 70 27.22 -31.06 8.40
N LEU A 71 26.87 -32.22 7.83
CA LEU A 71 25.71 -32.35 6.96
C LEU A 71 24.43 -32.48 7.79
N GLN A 72 23.53 -31.53 7.64
CA GLN A 72 22.21 -31.56 8.28
C GLN A 72 21.13 -31.59 7.21
N ASP A 73 20.25 -32.57 7.31
CA ASP A 73 19.05 -32.61 6.50
C ASP A 73 18.00 -31.67 7.09
N ARG A 74 17.77 -30.55 6.40
CA ARG A 74 16.82 -29.50 6.81
C ARG A 74 15.37 -29.96 6.75
N PHE A 75 15.10 -31.11 6.16
CA PHE A 75 13.74 -31.56 5.83
C PHE A 75 13.30 -32.77 6.67
N LYS A 76 14.14 -33.25 7.61
CA LYS A 76 13.78 -34.34 8.54
C LYS A 76 12.63 -33.97 9.49
N ASP A 77 12.57 -32.72 9.93
CA ASP A 77 11.59 -32.22 10.92
C ASP A 77 10.42 -31.44 10.27
N ILE A 78 10.14 -31.69 8.99
CA ILE A 78 8.97 -31.11 8.33
C ILE A 78 7.76 -31.97 8.65
N ASP A 79 6.73 -31.34 9.22
CA ASP A 79 5.47 -32.00 9.49
C ASP A 79 4.85 -32.49 8.16
N PRO A 80 4.66 -33.81 7.97
CA PRO A 80 4.08 -34.39 6.75
C PRO A 80 2.64 -33.92 6.46
N GLU A 81 1.92 -33.38 7.45
CA GLU A 81 0.54 -32.91 7.30
C GLU A 81 0.43 -31.43 6.91
N THR A 82 1.39 -30.59 7.33
CA THR A 82 1.36 -29.13 7.07
C THR A 82 2.43 -28.67 6.08
N GLY A 83 3.50 -29.44 5.86
CA GLY A 83 4.64 -29.03 5.03
C GLY A 83 5.45 -27.89 5.63
N ILE A 84 5.26 -27.61 6.93
CA ILE A 84 5.94 -26.52 7.66
C ILE A 84 7.04 -27.11 8.52
N GLU A 85 8.23 -26.52 8.44
CA GLU A 85 9.36 -26.87 9.30
C GLU A 85 9.05 -26.45 10.74
N THR A 86 8.92 -27.43 11.64
CA THR A 86 8.72 -27.18 13.07
C THR A 86 10.09 -27.05 13.71
N THR A 87 10.46 -25.85 14.13
CA THR A 87 11.76 -25.63 14.78
C THR A 87 11.78 -26.37 16.13
N GLN A 88 12.30 -27.59 16.18
CA GLN A 88 12.77 -28.15 17.44
C GLN A 88 13.96 -27.32 17.91
N ARG A 89 14.02 -27.08 19.22
CA ARG A 89 15.02 -26.27 19.91
C ARG A 89 16.43 -26.72 19.53
N PHE A 90 17.08 -26.03 18.60
CA PHE A 90 18.52 -26.12 18.42
C PHE A 90 19.13 -24.72 18.56
N PRO A 91 20.18 -24.56 19.38
CA PRO A 91 20.73 -23.26 19.73
C PRO A 91 21.32 -22.56 18.50
N ASP A 92 20.91 -21.30 18.33
CA ASP A 92 21.47 -20.30 17.43
C ASP A 92 22.96 -20.08 17.75
N THR A 93 23.85 -20.82 17.09
CA THR A 93 25.22 -20.42 16.66
C THR A 93 26.03 -21.66 16.26
N LYS A 94 25.68 -22.30 15.13
CA LYS A 94 26.68 -23.16 14.46
C LYS A 94 27.72 -22.24 13.82
N LYS A 95 28.99 -22.42 14.18
CA LYS A 95 30.14 -21.73 13.61
C LYS A 95 30.19 -22.02 12.10
N ASP A 96 30.10 -20.99 11.26
CA ASP A 96 30.22 -21.15 9.81
C ASP A 96 31.68 -21.45 9.47
N ILE A 97 31.96 -22.68 9.04
CA ILE A 97 33.30 -23.12 8.61
C ILE A 97 33.74 -22.50 7.28
N TYR A 98 32.84 -21.81 6.58
CA TYR A 98 33.08 -21.09 5.32
C TYR A 98 32.66 -19.62 5.44
N PRO A 99 33.37 -18.80 6.23
CA PRO A 99 33.06 -17.38 6.35
C PRO A 99 33.14 -16.69 4.98
N VAL A 100 32.10 -15.94 4.62
CA VAL A 100 32.02 -15.27 3.32
C VAL A 100 33.02 -14.12 3.25
N HIS A 101 33.95 -14.19 2.31
CA HIS A 101 34.89 -13.12 1.99
C HIS A 101 35.09 -13.06 0.48
N ILE A 102 34.42 -12.11 -0.17
CA ILE A 102 34.40 -11.97 -1.62
C ILE A 102 35.71 -11.34 -2.08
N ILE A 103 36.39 -12.00 -3.00
CA ILE A 103 37.58 -11.45 -3.65
C ILE A 103 37.11 -10.58 -4.81
N VAL A 104 37.35 -9.27 -4.71
CA VAL A 104 36.95 -8.29 -5.73
C VAL A 104 38.18 -7.95 -6.59
N GLU A 105 38.00 -7.90 -7.91
CA GLU A 105 38.97 -7.36 -8.87
C GLU A 105 40.39 -7.96 -8.76
N ASN A 106 40.50 -9.29 -8.66
CA ASN A 106 41.80 -9.94 -8.74
C ASN A 106 42.39 -9.79 -10.16
N LYS A 107 43.65 -9.35 -10.26
CA LYS A 107 44.41 -9.21 -11.50
C LYS A 107 44.50 -10.53 -12.30
N ASP A 108 44.41 -11.67 -11.60
CA ASP A 108 44.47 -13.01 -12.19
C ASP A 108 43.09 -13.54 -12.65
N GLY A 109 42.02 -12.75 -12.54
CA GLY A 109 40.66 -13.14 -12.96
C GLY A 109 39.99 -14.22 -12.09
N ILE A 110 40.51 -14.47 -10.88
CA ILE A 110 39.96 -15.46 -9.95
C ILE A 110 38.74 -14.87 -9.23
N GLN A 111 37.59 -15.55 -9.35
CA GLN A 111 36.35 -15.19 -8.68
C GLN A 111 35.99 -16.26 -7.63
N GLY A 112 35.48 -15.80 -6.48
CA GLY A 112 34.93 -16.67 -5.44
C GLY A 112 35.11 -16.13 -4.03
N SER A 113 34.57 -16.89 -3.07
CA SER A 113 34.68 -16.55 -1.64
C SER A 113 35.78 -17.37 -0.96
N CYS A 114 36.73 -16.70 -0.30
CA CYS A 114 37.71 -17.34 0.58
C CYS A 114 38.36 -16.34 1.55
N ALA A 115 38.20 -16.57 2.86
CA ALA A 115 38.74 -15.68 3.89
C ALA A 115 40.27 -15.72 3.99
N VAL A 116 40.87 -16.89 3.77
CA VAL A 116 42.31 -17.15 3.92
C VAL A 116 43.05 -17.19 2.57
N PHE A 117 42.49 -16.57 1.54
CA PHE A 117 43.02 -16.64 0.17
C PHE A 117 44.48 -16.16 0.06
N LYS A 118 44.85 -15.11 0.81
CA LYS A 118 46.22 -14.56 0.82
C LYS A 118 47.17 -15.31 1.77
N GLU A 119 46.62 -16.01 2.76
CA GLU A 119 47.39 -16.66 3.84
C GLU A 119 47.73 -18.12 3.52
N ARG A 120 46.93 -18.79 2.68
CA ARG A 120 47.15 -20.18 2.29
C ARG A 120 48.42 -20.34 1.44
N LYS A 121 49.16 -21.44 1.66
CA LYS A 121 50.40 -21.75 0.93
C LYS A 121 50.15 -22.82 -0.12
N ASP A 122 50.67 -22.64 -1.33
CA ASP A 122 50.55 -23.66 -2.39
C ASP A 122 51.44 -24.87 -2.08
N ALA A 123 50.79 -25.99 -1.77
CA ALA A 123 51.42 -27.27 -1.43
C ALA A 123 51.53 -28.21 -2.66
N THR A 124 51.03 -27.81 -3.83
CA THR A 124 50.92 -28.66 -5.03
C THR A 124 52.25 -29.30 -5.41
N LYS A 125 53.37 -28.55 -5.33
CA LYS A 125 54.73 -29.04 -5.66
C LYS A 125 55.26 -30.11 -4.71
N HIS A 126 54.73 -30.17 -3.48
CA HIS A 126 55.12 -31.17 -2.49
C HIS A 126 54.31 -32.46 -2.65
N VAL A 127 53.08 -32.35 -3.13
CA VAL A 127 52.16 -33.47 -3.31
C VAL A 127 52.36 -34.15 -4.67
N ARG A 128 52.75 -33.38 -5.69
CA ARG A 128 52.80 -33.81 -7.09
C ARG A 128 54.07 -33.37 -7.81
N SER A 129 54.63 -34.26 -8.62
CA SER A 129 55.74 -33.95 -9.53
C SER A 129 55.29 -33.12 -10.75
N LYS A 130 56.24 -32.56 -11.51
CA LYS A 130 55.90 -31.87 -12.77
C LYS A 130 55.26 -32.79 -13.82
N SER A 131 55.49 -34.09 -13.73
CA SER A 131 54.93 -35.11 -14.64
C SER A 131 53.59 -35.70 -14.15
N LEU A 132 52.92 -35.02 -13.20
CA LEU A 132 51.65 -35.44 -12.62
C LEU A 132 51.70 -36.78 -11.87
N THR A 133 52.86 -37.18 -11.35
CA THR A 133 52.99 -38.39 -10.52
C THR A 133 52.89 -38.07 -9.02
N PRO A 134 52.30 -38.97 -8.20
CA PRO A 134 52.19 -38.78 -6.75
C PRO A 134 53.55 -38.88 -6.07
N LEU A 135 53.86 -37.88 -5.23
CA LEU A 135 55.08 -37.85 -4.40
C LEU A 135 54.82 -38.32 -2.96
N VAL A 136 53.56 -38.35 -2.53
CA VAL A 136 53.15 -38.58 -1.14
C VAL A 136 51.91 -39.48 -1.14
N SER A 137 51.88 -40.49 -0.26
CA SER A 137 50.70 -41.34 -0.06
C SER A 137 49.58 -40.59 0.66
N LEU A 138 48.35 -41.12 0.67
CA LEU A 138 47.25 -40.50 1.41
C LEU A 138 47.57 -40.42 2.91
N GLU A 139 48.16 -41.48 3.47
CA GLU A 139 48.52 -41.57 4.88
C GLU A 139 49.58 -40.53 5.27
N GLU A 140 50.62 -40.38 4.45
CA GLU A 140 51.66 -39.37 4.66
C GLU A 140 51.11 -37.95 4.55
N ALA A 141 50.20 -37.70 3.59
CA ALA A 141 49.56 -36.40 3.42
C ALA A 141 48.68 -36.03 4.62
N LEU A 142 47.91 -36.99 5.14
CA LEU A 142 47.09 -36.82 6.34
C LEU A 142 47.95 -36.64 7.59
N LYS A 143 49.06 -37.36 7.73
CA LYS A 143 49.98 -37.22 8.87
C LYS A 143 50.69 -35.87 8.88
N ARG A 144 51.06 -35.34 7.69
CA ARG A 144 51.81 -34.09 7.56
C ARG A 144 50.93 -32.84 7.66
N TYR A 145 49.81 -32.83 6.95
CA TYR A 145 48.98 -31.63 6.81
C TYR A 145 47.64 -31.75 7.53
N GLY A 146 47.14 -32.96 7.76
CA GLY A 146 45.89 -33.22 8.46
C GLY A 146 44.72 -32.41 7.89
N ARG A 147 44.05 -31.64 8.75
CA ARG A 147 42.91 -30.79 8.41
C ARG A 147 43.27 -29.45 7.77
N ARG A 148 44.55 -29.20 7.52
CA ARG A 148 45.04 -27.98 6.86
C ARG A 148 45.17 -28.14 5.35
N LEU A 149 45.19 -29.37 4.84
CA LEU A 149 45.28 -29.60 3.40
C LEU A 149 43.91 -29.45 2.75
N VAL A 150 43.79 -28.50 1.83
CA VAL A 150 42.60 -28.33 0.99
C VAL A 150 42.91 -28.53 -0.49
N VAL A 151 41.97 -29.16 -1.19
CA VAL A 151 41.98 -29.32 -2.64
C VAL A 151 41.05 -28.29 -3.25
N VAL A 152 41.56 -27.53 -4.21
CA VAL A 152 40.83 -26.44 -4.88
C VAL A 152 40.85 -26.68 -6.38
N ALA A 153 39.67 -26.68 -7.00
CA ALA A 153 39.53 -26.78 -8.45
C ALA A 153 39.84 -25.45 -9.16
N SER A 154 40.29 -25.53 -10.41
CA SER A 154 40.53 -24.39 -11.28
C SER A 154 39.28 -23.52 -11.45
N GLN A 155 39.46 -22.22 -11.79
CA GLN A 155 38.34 -21.28 -11.97
C GLN A 155 37.36 -21.79 -13.03
N SER A 156 37.87 -22.27 -14.16
CA SER A 156 37.06 -22.78 -15.27
C SER A 156 36.25 -24.01 -14.86
N LEU A 157 36.86 -24.94 -14.11
CA LEU A 157 36.19 -26.14 -13.62
C LEU A 157 35.10 -25.80 -12.61
N ARG A 158 35.37 -24.92 -11.63
CA ARG A 158 34.36 -24.44 -10.67
C ARG A 158 33.19 -23.77 -11.37
N PHE A 159 33.46 -22.86 -12.30
CA PHE A 159 32.42 -22.17 -13.04
C PHE A 159 31.56 -23.16 -13.84
N ARG A 160 32.19 -24.08 -14.59
CA ARG A 160 31.49 -25.10 -15.38
C ARG A 160 30.61 -26.01 -14.51
N THR A 161 31.11 -26.41 -13.35
CA THR A 161 30.36 -27.18 -12.36
C THR A 161 29.11 -26.44 -11.88
N LEU A 162 29.21 -25.14 -11.58
CA LEU A 162 28.10 -24.35 -11.05
C LEU A 162 27.02 -24.03 -12.09
N ILE A 163 27.40 -23.66 -13.32
CA ILE A 163 26.44 -23.29 -14.37
C ILE A 163 25.76 -24.50 -15.01
N GLY A 164 26.40 -25.67 -14.96
CA GLY A 164 25.91 -26.89 -15.62
C GLY A 164 26.28 -26.98 -17.10
N VAL A 165 26.09 -28.16 -17.67
CA VAL A 165 26.56 -28.48 -19.03
C VAL A 165 25.78 -27.73 -20.11
N GLU A 166 24.52 -27.42 -19.83
CA GLU A 166 23.56 -26.77 -20.74
C GLU A 166 23.71 -25.23 -20.82
N SER A 167 24.47 -24.63 -19.91
CA SER A 167 24.63 -23.18 -19.82
C SER A 167 25.85 -22.68 -20.57
N ASP A 168 25.80 -21.41 -21.01
CA ASP A 168 26.87 -20.74 -21.74
C ASP A 168 28.19 -20.67 -20.92
N PRO A 169 29.28 -21.32 -21.39
CA PRO A 169 30.59 -21.27 -20.74
C PRO A 169 31.25 -19.89 -20.68
N ASP A 170 30.86 -18.97 -21.56
CA ASP A 170 31.45 -17.61 -21.65
C ASP A 170 30.65 -16.58 -20.83
N LEU A 171 29.63 -17.02 -20.10
CA LEU A 171 28.78 -16.18 -19.28
C LEU A 171 29.61 -15.43 -18.21
N LYS A 172 29.49 -14.09 -18.19
CA LYS A 172 30.17 -13.24 -17.20
C LYS A 172 29.23 -12.88 -16.06
N LEU A 173 29.50 -13.45 -14.88
CA LEU A 173 28.82 -13.09 -13.64
C LEU A 173 29.65 -12.06 -12.86
N THR A 174 28.95 -11.18 -12.14
CA THR A 174 29.60 -10.30 -11.15
C THR A 174 30.20 -11.13 -10.01
N ASP A 175 31.28 -10.65 -9.39
CA ASP A 175 31.95 -11.34 -8.28
C ASP A 175 30.96 -11.70 -7.15
N HIS A 176 30.02 -10.79 -6.90
CA HIS A 176 28.94 -10.94 -5.94
C HIS A 176 27.96 -12.05 -6.31
N SER A 177 27.43 -12.04 -7.54
CA SER A 177 26.51 -13.09 -8.02
C SER A 177 27.20 -14.46 -8.08
N TYR A 178 28.47 -14.50 -8.47
CA TYR A 178 29.26 -15.73 -8.49
C TYR A 178 29.44 -16.32 -7.08
N CYS A 179 29.75 -15.50 -6.08
CA CYS A 179 29.88 -15.97 -4.70
C CYS A 179 28.54 -16.50 -4.13
N VAL A 180 27.41 -15.87 -4.50
CA VAL A 180 26.08 -16.40 -4.15
C VAL A 180 25.86 -17.76 -4.82
N LEU A 181 26.24 -17.90 -6.09
CA LEU A 181 26.14 -19.17 -6.83
C LEU A 181 27.01 -20.26 -6.20
N GLU A 182 28.25 -19.94 -5.80
CA GLU A 182 29.13 -20.86 -5.05
C GLU A 182 28.48 -21.30 -3.74
N ARG A 183 27.93 -20.36 -2.95
CA ARG A 183 27.30 -20.69 -1.67
C ARG A 183 26.08 -21.58 -1.85
N VAL A 184 25.25 -21.32 -2.87
CA VAL A 184 24.11 -22.18 -3.23
C VAL A 184 24.60 -23.56 -3.70
N GLY A 185 25.68 -23.61 -4.50
CA GLY A 185 26.28 -24.86 -4.97
C GLY A 185 26.80 -25.75 -3.85
N ARG A 186 27.46 -25.17 -2.84
CA ARG A 186 27.92 -25.90 -1.64
C ARG A 186 26.78 -26.62 -0.90
N ALA A 187 25.56 -26.08 -0.96
CA ALA A 187 24.39 -26.68 -0.31
C ALA A 187 23.73 -27.80 -1.11
N ARG A 188 24.12 -28.05 -2.37
CA ARG A 188 23.68 -29.19 -3.19
C ARG A 188 22.14 -29.35 -3.18
N TRP A 189 21.62 -30.53 -2.84
CA TRP A 189 20.18 -30.83 -2.77
C TRP A 189 19.45 -30.16 -1.60
N GLN A 190 20.17 -29.66 -0.59
CA GLN A 190 19.57 -28.97 0.55
C GLN A 190 19.22 -27.50 0.21
N GLY A 191 19.91 -26.90 -0.78
CA GLY A 191 19.71 -25.52 -1.21
C GLY A 191 20.06 -24.48 -0.13
N GLU A 192 19.99 -23.19 -0.45
CA GLU A 192 20.17 -22.11 0.53
C GLU A 192 18.94 -21.24 0.64
N LEU A 193 18.60 -20.83 1.87
CA LEU A 193 17.47 -19.92 2.09
C LEU A 193 17.92 -18.49 1.88
N GLN A 194 17.13 -17.73 1.12
CA GLN A 194 17.38 -16.31 0.92
C GLN A 194 17.49 -15.55 2.26
N SER A 195 16.73 -15.95 3.28
CA SER A 195 16.81 -15.40 4.65
C SER A 195 18.16 -15.61 5.32
N ASN A 196 18.74 -16.81 5.19
CA ASN A 196 20.05 -17.13 5.75
C ASN A 196 21.17 -16.42 4.98
N LEU A 197 21.03 -16.31 3.66
CA LEU A 197 22.03 -15.64 2.81
C LEU A 197 22.17 -14.16 3.18
N HIS A 198 21.06 -13.43 3.34
CA HIS A 198 21.12 -12.00 3.65
C HIS A 198 21.37 -11.71 5.14
N GLY A 199 20.78 -12.50 6.05
CA GLY A 199 20.87 -12.27 7.49
C GLY A 199 22.16 -12.78 8.15
N CYS A 200 22.68 -13.94 7.70
CA CYS A 200 23.81 -14.60 8.37
C CYS A 200 25.10 -14.61 7.53
N ALA A 201 25.01 -15.02 6.26
CA ALA A 201 26.22 -15.29 5.45
C ALA A 201 26.83 -14.02 4.84
N PHE A 202 26.10 -13.30 3.99
CA PHE A 202 26.61 -12.13 3.26
C PHE A 202 26.44 -10.81 4.04
N LYS A 203 25.67 -10.81 5.14
CA LYS A 203 25.35 -9.62 5.97
C LYS A 203 24.97 -8.40 5.11
N THR A 204 24.17 -8.65 4.08
CA THR A 204 23.86 -7.70 3.01
C THR A 204 22.36 -7.42 3.00
N ASP A 205 21.96 -6.20 2.64
CA ASP A 205 20.54 -5.81 2.56
C ASP A 205 19.74 -6.75 1.63
N ALA A 206 18.49 -7.03 2.01
CA ALA A 206 17.59 -7.88 1.23
C ALA A 206 17.40 -7.40 -0.23
N ARG A 207 17.47 -6.08 -0.47
CA ARG A 207 17.41 -5.49 -1.81
C ARG A 207 18.61 -5.87 -2.67
N LYS A 208 19.83 -5.78 -2.15
CA LYS A 208 21.05 -6.17 -2.88
C LYS A 208 21.04 -7.67 -3.18
N MET A 209 20.59 -8.48 -2.22
CA MET A 209 20.41 -9.93 -2.41
C MET A 209 19.37 -10.26 -3.49
N HIS A 210 18.29 -9.48 -3.60
CA HIS A 210 17.33 -9.62 -4.69
C HIS A 210 17.98 -9.41 -6.06
N TYR A 211 18.81 -8.36 -6.25
CA TYR A 211 19.49 -8.12 -7.53
C TYR A 211 20.52 -9.21 -7.88
N MET A 212 21.34 -9.61 -6.90
CA MET A 212 22.30 -10.71 -7.09
C MET A 212 21.59 -12.00 -7.52
N ARG A 213 20.46 -12.33 -6.88
CA ARG A 213 19.58 -13.45 -7.24
C ARG A 213 18.96 -13.27 -8.63
N LYS A 214 18.41 -12.09 -8.95
CA LYS A 214 17.71 -11.80 -10.22
C LYS A 214 18.62 -12.08 -11.42
N SER A 215 19.89 -11.68 -11.34
CA SER A 215 20.89 -12.03 -12.36
C SER A 215 21.08 -13.54 -12.53
N LEU A 216 21.14 -14.32 -11.45
CA LEU A 216 21.29 -15.78 -11.52
C LEU A 216 20.04 -16.48 -12.07
N VAL A 217 18.85 -15.96 -11.77
CA VAL A 217 17.56 -16.46 -12.28
C VAL A 217 17.42 -16.16 -13.77
N ARG A 218 17.77 -14.94 -14.21
CA ARG A 218 17.75 -14.53 -15.61
C ARG A 218 18.54 -15.47 -16.50
N HIS A 219 19.73 -15.87 -16.05
CA HIS A 219 20.59 -16.81 -16.77
C HIS A 219 20.23 -18.28 -16.53
N GLY A 220 19.13 -18.57 -15.82
CA GLY A 220 18.65 -19.93 -15.59
C GLY A 220 19.58 -20.80 -14.73
N LEU A 221 20.45 -20.21 -13.91
CA LEU A 221 21.45 -20.96 -13.13
C LEU A 221 20.87 -21.52 -11.82
N ILE A 222 19.88 -20.84 -11.26
CA ILE A 222 19.21 -21.22 -10.00
C ILE A 222 17.71 -21.38 -10.19
N SER A 223 17.13 -22.26 -9.38
CA SER A 223 15.70 -22.51 -9.24
C SER A 223 15.21 -21.96 -7.89
N MET A 224 13.94 -21.57 -7.85
CA MET A 224 13.32 -20.91 -6.70
C MET A 224 12.11 -21.68 -6.22
N GLN A 225 12.05 -21.95 -4.92
CA GLN A 225 10.91 -22.61 -4.28
C GLN A 225 10.50 -21.86 -3.02
N SER A 226 9.19 -21.80 -2.75
CA SER A 226 8.68 -21.20 -1.51
C SER A 226 8.96 -22.13 -0.33
N HIS A 227 9.54 -21.61 0.75
CA HIS A 227 9.82 -22.32 1.99
C HIS A 227 9.24 -21.56 3.18
N VAL A 228 8.48 -22.25 4.03
CA VAL A 228 7.83 -21.62 5.21
C VAL A 228 8.35 -22.27 6.48
N LYS A 229 8.92 -21.46 7.38
CA LYS A 229 9.36 -21.90 8.71
C LYS A 229 8.44 -21.37 9.78
N ARG A 230 8.12 -22.18 10.80
CA ARG A 230 7.43 -21.69 12.00
C ARG A 230 8.45 -21.35 13.09
N LYS A 231 8.47 -20.08 13.50
CA LYS A 231 9.28 -19.61 14.63
C LYS A 231 8.76 -20.20 15.95
N PRO A 232 9.61 -20.31 16.99
CA PRO A 232 9.17 -20.73 18.34
C PRO A 232 8.03 -19.88 18.91
N SER A 233 7.90 -18.61 18.48
CA SER A 233 6.80 -17.70 18.83
C SER A 233 5.46 -18.04 18.16
N GLY A 234 5.42 -19.06 17.30
CA GLY A 234 4.25 -19.46 16.54
C GLY A 234 4.05 -18.70 15.22
N GLN A 235 4.79 -17.64 14.96
CA GLN A 235 4.75 -16.88 13.69
C GLN A 235 5.35 -17.66 12.52
N GLN A 236 4.74 -17.58 11.35
CA GLN A 236 5.25 -18.16 10.11
C GLN A 236 6.18 -17.16 9.40
N GLN A 237 7.35 -17.63 9.00
CA GLN A 237 8.33 -16.89 8.21
C GLN A 237 8.38 -17.48 6.80
N HIS A 238 8.04 -16.68 5.81
CA HIS A 238 8.18 -17.02 4.40
C HIS A 238 9.61 -16.72 3.93
N SER A 239 10.20 -17.63 3.17
CA SER A 239 11.52 -17.49 2.60
C SER A 239 11.58 -18.24 1.26
N ILE A 240 12.53 -17.88 0.42
CA ILE A 240 12.75 -18.56 -0.86
C ILE A 240 13.94 -19.49 -0.70
N LEU A 241 13.75 -20.76 -1.05
CA LEU A 241 14.80 -21.76 -1.18
C LEU A 241 15.40 -21.67 -2.58
N LEU A 242 16.71 -21.42 -2.63
CA LEU A 242 17.50 -21.35 -3.86
C LEU A 242 18.26 -22.66 -4.02
N LEU A 243 18.10 -23.31 -5.18
CA LEU A 243 18.90 -24.48 -5.56
C LEU A 243 19.54 -24.25 -6.92
N LEU A 244 20.74 -24.79 -7.15
CA LEU A 244 21.28 -24.88 -8.51
C LEU A 244 20.30 -25.68 -9.38
N LYS A 245 20.13 -25.27 -10.64
CA LYS A 245 19.20 -25.93 -11.58
C LYS A 245 19.47 -27.44 -11.69
N ARG A 246 20.74 -27.85 -11.67
CA ARG A 246 21.16 -29.26 -11.71
C ARG A 246 20.84 -30.07 -10.45
N PHE A 247 20.65 -29.41 -9.31
CA PHE A 247 20.28 -30.02 -8.03
C PHE A 247 18.83 -29.74 -7.64
N HIS A 248 18.03 -29.25 -8.59
CA HIS A 248 16.65 -28.91 -8.35
C HIS A 248 15.84 -30.16 -7.99
N VAL A 249 15.37 -30.22 -6.75
CA VAL A 249 14.41 -31.22 -6.27
C VAL A 249 13.11 -30.48 -6.05
N ASN A 250 12.03 -30.89 -6.74
CA ASN A 250 10.73 -30.25 -6.60
C ASN A 250 10.10 -30.59 -5.24
N ARG A 251 10.28 -29.72 -4.24
CA ARG A 251 9.76 -29.91 -2.88
C ARG A 251 8.37 -29.30 -2.79
N ARG A 252 7.36 -30.11 -3.06
CA ARG A 252 5.95 -29.69 -3.08
C ARG A 252 5.27 -29.96 -1.76
N SER A 253 4.37 -29.07 -1.36
CA SER A 253 3.51 -29.37 -0.23
C SER A 253 2.56 -30.53 -0.58
N LYS A 254 2.18 -31.33 0.42
CA LYS A 254 1.17 -32.38 0.26
C LYS A 254 -0.12 -31.83 -0.38
N TYR A 255 -0.50 -30.59 -0.05
CA TYR A 255 -1.65 -29.92 -0.64
C TYR A 255 -1.47 -29.63 -2.13
N ASP A 256 -0.30 -29.19 -2.58
CA ASP A 256 -0.06 -28.93 -4.02
C ASP A 256 -0.15 -30.22 -4.84
N ILE A 257 0.36 -31.34 -4.32
CA ILE A 257 0.26 -32.65 -4.97
C ILE A 257 -1.21 -33.09 -5.04
N LEU A 258 -1.96 -32.95 -3.93
CA LEU A 258 -3.38 -33.29 -3.88
C LEU A 258 -4.23 -32.39 -4.79
N MET A 259 -3.93 -31.09 -4.87
CA MET A 259 -4.62 -30.15 -5.76
C MET A 259 -4.37 -30.49 -7.24
N GLU A 260 -3.13 -30.84 -7.61
CA GLU A 260 -2.82 -31.33 -8.96
C GLU A 260 -3.57 -32.63 -9.26
N HIS A 261 -3.60 -33.58 -8.32
CA HIS A 261 -4.32 -34.84 -8.48
C HIS A 261 -5.83 -34.64 -8.65
N VAL A 262 -6.47 -33.82 -7.81
CA VAL A 262 -7.89 -33.45 -7.95
C VAL A 262 -8.15 -32.76 -9.30
N SER A 263 -7.26 -31.86 -9.72
CA SER A 263 -7.38 -31.18 -11.01
C SER A 263 -7.26 -32.16 -12.18
N ASN A 264 -6.39 -33.16 -12.10
CA ASN A 264 -6.21 -34.17 -13.15
C ASN A 264 -7.42 -35.12 -13.22
N LEU A 265 -7.93 -35.57 -12.07
CA LEU A 265 -9.14 -36.39 -12.00
C LEU A 265 -10.35 -35.67 -12.60
N LEU A 266 -10.53 -34.38 -12.26
CA LEU A 266 -11.62 -33.59 -12.83
C LEU A 266 -11.44 -33.33 -14.33
N GLN A 267 -10.21 -33.24 -14.85
CA GLN A 267 -9.98 -33.07 -16.30
C GLN A 267 -10.32 -34.31 -17.13
N GLN A 268 -10.28 -35.50 -16.53
CA GLN A 268 -10.58 -36.76 -17.21
C GLN A 268 -12.08 -37.06 -17.32
N LEU A 269 -12.94 -36.30 -16.62
CA LEU A 269 -14.38 -36.53 -16.59
C LEU A 269 -15.13 -35.70 -17.65
N PRO A 270 -16.19 -36.23 -18.27
CA PRO A 270 -16.83 -35.68 -19.47
C PRO A 270 -17.48 -34.28 -19.35
N ASP A 271 -17.60 -33.71 -18.15
CA ASP A 271 -18.07 -32.32 -17.96
C ASP A 271 -17.21 -31.52 -16.97
N LYS A 272 -16.00 -32.01 -16.69
CA LYS A 272 -15.07 -31.43 -15.71
C LYS A 272 -15.64 -31.25 -14.30
N PHE A 273 -16.66 -32.01 -13.93
CA PHE A 273 -17.23 -32.01 -12.58
C PHE A 273 -17.40 -33.43 -12.01
N SER A 274 -17.35 -33.55 -10.68
CA SER A 274 -17.56 -34.81 -9.96
C SER A 274 -18.22 -34.57 -8.61
N THR A 275 -18.83 -35.60 -8.02
CA THR A 275 -19.40 -35.48 -6.67
C THR A 275 -18.31 -35.44 -5.61
N LEU A 276 -18.55 -34.72 -4.51
CA LEU A 276 -17.62 -34.67 -3.37
C LEU A 276 -17.36 -36.06 -2.76
N ILE A 277 -18.32 -36.98 -2.89
CA ILE A 277 -18.23 -38.34 -2.34
C ILE A 277 -17.27 -39.18 -3.20
N THR A 278 -17.43 -39.16 -4.52
CA THR A 278 -16.54 -39.86 -5.46
C THR A 278 -15.11 -39.32 -5.37
N LEU A 279 -14.94 -38.00 -5.31
CA LEU A 279 -13.62 -37.40 -5.13
C LEU A 279 -12.99 -37.77 -3.78
N LYS A 280 -13.78 -37.85 -2.70
CA LYS A 280 -13.29 -38.28 -1.37
C LYS A 280 -12.83 -39.74 -1.38
N GLN A 281 -13.56 -40.62 -2.06
CA GLN A 281 -13.19 -42.03 -2.20
C GLN A 281 -11.91 -42.20 -3.04
N GLN A 282 -11.76 -41.44 -4.13
CA GLN A 282 -10.58 -41.51 -5.00
C GLN A 282 -9.31 -40.89 -4.37
N LEU A 283 -9.45 -39.86 -3.54
CA LEU A 283 -8.30 -39.21 -2.90
C LEU A 283 -7.69 -40.02 -1.74
N ASN A 284 -8.44 -40.93 -1.12
CA ASN A 284 -8.01 -41.76 0.02
C ASN A 284 -7.27 -41.00 1.14
N VAL A 285 -7.76 -39.81 1.52
CA VAL A 285 -7.20 -38.96 2.59
C VAL A 285 -8.19 -38.71 3.73
N ASN A 286 -7.67 -38.36 4.91
CA ASN A 286 -8.48 -37.98 6.06
C ASN A 286 -9.40 -36.76 5.78
N GLU A 287 -10.56 -36.72 6.44
CA GLU A 287 -11.61 -35.73 6.17
C GLU A 287 -11.17 -34.28 6.39
N GLY A 288 -10.28 -34.06 7.36
CA GLY A 288 -9.68 -32.76 7.63
C GLY A 288 -8.82 -32.24 6.45
N THR A 289 -7.94 -33.07 5.90
CA THR A 289 -7.09 -32.67 4.76
C THR A 289 -7.92 -32.47 3.50
N CYS A 290 -8.90 -33.34 3.25
CA CYS A 290 -9.79 -33.24 2.11
C CYS A 290 -10.54 -31.89 2.12
N LYS A 291 -11.10 -31.51 3.28
CA LYS A 291 -11.76 -30.21 3.46
C LYS A 291 -10.81 -29.03 3.22
N ARG A 292 -9.56 -29.10 3.71
CA ARG A 292 -8.54 -28.05 3.50
C ARG A 292 -8.14 -27.93 2.03
N VAL A 293 -7.91 -29.04 1.31
CA VAL A 293 -7.58 -29.05 -0.13
C VAL A 293 -8.70 -28.36 -0.92
N PHE A 294 -9.95 -28.77 -0.69
CA PHE A 294 -11.12 -28.21 -1.35
C PHE A 294 -11.36 -26.72 -1.03
N GLN A 295 -11.09 -26.30 0.21
CA GLN A 295 -11.10 -24.88 0.60
C GLN A 295 -9.98 -24.09 -0.09
N ALA A 296 -8.77 -24.66 -0.16
CA ALA A 296 -7.62 -24.04 -0.81
C ALA A 296 -7.84 -23.88 -2.33
N MET A 297 -8.34 -24.92 -3.00
CA MET A 297 -8.68 -24.85 -4.43
C MET A 297 -9.78 -23.84 -4.71
N ARG A 298 -10.75 -23.68 -3.80
CA ARG A 298 -11.80 -22.65 -3.91
C ARG A 298 -11.22 -21.25 -3.72
N ALA A 299 -10.34 -21.05 -2.73
CA ALA A 299 -9.67 -19.78 -2.48
C ALA A 299 -8.78 -19.38 -3.66
N ALA A 300 -8.10 -20.34 -4.28
CA ALA A 300 -7.29 -20.16 -5.48
C ALA A 300 -8.11 -20.06 -6.79
N LYS A 301 -9.46 -20.03 -6.71
CA LYS A 301 -10.38 -19.96 -7.85
C LYS A 301 -10.20 -21.09 -8.90
N LEU A 302 -9.70 -22.25 -8.49
CA LEU A 302 -9.50 -23.41 -9.36
C LEU A 302 -10.77 -24.26 -9.50
N VAL A 303 -11.56 -24.36 -8.42
CA VAL A 303 -12.77 -25.18 -8.38
C VAL A 303 -13.99 -24.41 -7.91
N GLU A 304 -15.13 -24.80 -8.44
CA GLU A 304 -16.45 -24.36 -8.07
C GLU A 304 -17.22 -25.46 -7.34
N PHE A 305 -18.00 -25.09 -6.32
CA PHE A 305 -18.94 -25.99 -5.64
C PHE A 305 -20.32 -25.72 -6.19
N CYS A 306 -20.90 -26.73 -6.82
CA CYS A 306 -22.28 -26.73 -7.31
C CYS A 306 -23.12 -27.69 -6.44
N LYS A 307 -24.44 -27.51 -6.46
CA LYS A 307 -25.39 -28.45 -5.87
C LYS A 307 -26.31 -28.92 -6.99
N TYR A 308 -26.32 -30.21 -7.25
CA TYR A 308 -27.20 -30.82 -8.25
C TYR A 308 -28.18 -31.78 -7.57
N PRO A 309 -29.45 -31.83 -8.00
CA PRO A 309 -30.38 -32.88 -7.60
C PRO A 309 -29.77 -34.27 -7.87
N LEU A 310 -29.95 -35.21 -6.94
CA LEU A 310 -29.44 -36.59 -7.06
C LEU A 310 -30.00 -37.29 -8.31
N GLU A 311 -31.24 -36.99 -8.66
CA GLU A 311 -31.96 -37.46 -9.86
C GLU A 311 -31.27 -37.06 -11.19
N ASP A 312 -30.55 -35.94 -11.23
CA ASP A 312 -29.84 -35.47 -12.44
C ASP A 312 -28.44 -36.11 -12.58
N LEU A 313 -27.91 -36.69 -11.50
CA LEU A 313 -26.56 -37.28 -11.44
C LEU A 313 -26.58 -38.80 -11.60
N ASP A 314 -27.68 -39.44 -11.19
CA ASP A 314 -27.88 -40.88 -11.34
C ASP A 314 -29.34 -41.15 -11.77
N PRO A 315 -29.59 -41.37 -13.07
CA PRO A 315 -30.92 -41.68 -13.61
C PRO A 315 -31.52 -42.98 -13.03
N SER A 316 -30.72 -43.83 -12.37
CA SER A 316 -31.18 -45.07 -11.74
C SER A 316 -31.66 -44.90 -10.30
N ALA A 317 -31.37 -43.77 -9.66
CA ALA A 317 -31.65 -43.54 -8.24
C ALA A 317 -33.12 -43.20 -7.92
N GLY A 318 -33.96 -42.96 -8.94
CA GLY A 318 -35.36 -42.56 -8.75
C GLY A 318 -35.54 -41.21 -8.03
N PRO A 319 -36.78 -40.67 -7.96
CA PRO A 319 -37.06 -39.37 -7.33
C PRO A 319 -36.82 -39.41 -5.81
N CYS A 320 -35.63 -38.98 -5.40
CA CYS A 320 -35.23 -38.90 -3.99
C CYS A 320 -35.68 -37.56 -3.38
N ILE A 321 -36.79 -37.57 -2.65
CA ILE A 321 -37.37 -36.42 -1.98
C ILE A 321 -37.16 -36.56 -0.46
N ASN A 322 -36.72 -35.50 0.21
CA ASN A 322 -36.60 -35.51 1.67
C ASN A 322 -37.98 -35.46 2.36
N LYS A 323 -38.05 -35.73 3.68
CA LYS A 323 -39.31 -35.72 4.47
C LYS A 323 -40.11 -34.40 4.43
N LYS A 324 -39.56 -33.34 3.81
CA LYS A 324 -40.17 -32.01 3.65
C LYS A 324 -40.51 -31.65 2.20
N GLY A 325 -40.43 -32.59 1.25
CA GLY A 325 -40.82 -32.35 -0.14
C GLY A 325 -39.73 -31.74 -1.04
N ASN A 326 -38.51 -31.51 -0.55
CA ASN A 326 -37.42 -30.95 -1.35
C ASN A 326 -36.54 -32.07 -1.94
N LYS A 327 -36.15 -31.89 -3.21
CA LYS A 327 -35.22 -32.78 -3.93
C LYS A 327 -33.88 -32.90 -3.19
N VAL A 328 -33.34 -34.11 -3.07
CA VAL A 328 -32.05 -34.35 -2.42
C VAL A 328 -30.93 -33.76 -3.28
N LEU A 329 -30.25 -32.73 -2.75
CA LEU A 329 -29.17 -32.04 -3.45
C LEU A 329 -27.81 -32.63 -3.06
N VAL A 330 -27.05 -33.11 -4.05
CA VAL A 330 -25.67 -33.59 -3.93
C VAL A 330 -24.71 -32.44 -4.18
N ARG A 331 -23.65 -32.34 -3.37
CA ARG A 331 -22.59 -31.35 -3.57
C ARG A 331 -21.59 -31.88 -4.59
N CYS A 332 -21.42 -31.14 -5.68
CA CYS A 332 -20.46 -31.43 -6.74
C CYS A 332 -19.35 -30.38 -6.78
N VAL A 333 -18.19 -30.77 -7.29
CA VAL A 333 -17.04 -29.91 -7.54
C VAL A 333 -16.82 -29.85 -9.03
N ARG A 334 -16.84 -28.64 -9.60
CA ARG A 334 -16.56 -28.37 -11.01
C ARG A 334 -15.20 -27.69 -11.13
N LEU A 335 -14.35 -28.16 -12.02
CA LEU A 335 -13.07 -27.53 -12.31
C LEU A 335 -13.30 -26.31 -13.21
N LEU A 336 -12.84 -25.14 -12.77
CA LEU A 336 -12.88 -23.91 -13.56
C LEU A 336 -11.59 -23.74 -14.36
N LYS A 337 -10.45 -23.90 -13.69
CA LYS A 337 -9.12 -23.75 -14.27
C LYS A 337 -8.26 -24.94 -13.84
N PRO A 338 -7.53 -25.59 -14.76
CA PRO A 338 -6.55 -26.61 -14.41
C PRO A 338 -5.53 -26.04 -13.41
N TYR A 339 -5.11 -26.87 -12.45
CA TYR A 339 -4.04 -26.52 -11.53
C TYR A 339 -2.74 -26.32 -12.33
N ALA A 340 -2.42 -25.06 -12.61
CA ALA A 340 -1.10 -24.68 -13.10
C ALA A 340 -0.15 -24.75 -11.89
N ARG A 341 0.93 -25.53 -12.03
CA ARG A 341 1.97 -25.63 -11.01
C ARG A 341 2.36 -24.21 -10.60
N LYS A 342 2.27 -23.90 -9.30
CA LYS A 342 2.80 -22.65 -8.75
C LYS A 342 4.32 -22.61 -9.01
N GLY A 343 4.71 -22.04 -10.14
CA GLY A 343 5.98 -21.32 -10.19
C GLY A 343 5.88 -20.19 -9.18
N VAL A 344 7.01 -19.80 -8.57
CA VAL A 344 7.09 -18.50 -7.93
C VAL A 344 6.80 -17.51 -9.04
N THR A 345 5.55 -17.05 -9.16
CA THR A 345 5.27 -15.88 -9.99
C THR A 345 5.99 -14.74 -9.31
N ASP A 346 6.91 -14.09 -10.02
CA ASP A 346 7.42 -12.77 -9.66
C ASP A 346 6.24 -11.76 -9.80
N GLU A 347 5.15 -12.01 -9.08
CA GLU A 347 3.98 -11.12 -8.98
C GLU A 347 4.26 -9.91 -8.06
N ASP A 348 5.51 -9.79 -7.59
CA ASP A 348 6.12 -8.54 -7.11
C ASP A 348 6.92 -7.87 -8.24
N ASP A 349 6.40 -7.84 -9.48
CA ASP A 349 6.87 -6.89 -10.49
C ASP A 349 6.40 -5.48 -10.07
N ASP A 350 7.17 -4.93 -9.13
CA ASP A 350 7.37 -3.51 -8.97
C ASP A 350 7.77 -2.94 -10.34
N ASP A 351 7.06 -1.88 -10.72
CA ASP A 351 7.15 -1.07 -11.93
C ASP A 351 8.52 -0.39 -12.21
N ASP A 352 9.64 -0.90 -11.71
CA ASP A 352 10.95 -0.27 -11.82
C ASP A 352 12.03 -1.19 -12.44
N GLU A 353 12.46 -0.79 -13.65
CA GLU A 353 13.76 -1.01 -14.30
C GLU A 353 13.92 -2.15 -15.33
N ASP A 354 13.86 -1.73 -16.60
CA ASP A 354 14.96 -1.74 -17.58
C ASP A 354 15.81 -3.01 -17.67
N GLU A 355 15.31 -4.02 -18.38
CA GLU A 355 16.12 -4.79 -19.33
C GLU A 355 15.23 -5.19 -20.52
N GLU A 356 15.19 -4.36 -21.56
CA GLU A 356 14.67 -4.78 -22.87
C GLU A 356 15.67 -5.77 -23.47
N ASP A 357 15.39 -7.06 -23.27
CA ASP A 357 15.97 -8.11 -24.10
C ASP A 357 15.16 -8.23 -25.39
N ASP A 358 15.93 -8.42 -26.45
CA ASP A 358 15.54 -8.54 -27.84
C ASP A 358 14.68 -9.80 -28.03
N THR A 359 13.36 -9.68 -27.93
CA THR A 359 12.37 -10.52 -28.66
C THR A 359 10.96 -10.07 -28.30
N GLY A 360 10.27 -9.42 -29.24
CA GLY A 360 8.80 -9.31 -29.20
C GLY A 360 8.22 -7.91 -29.35
N THR A 361 7.99 -7.51 -30.61
CA THR A 361 6.83 -6.71 -31.04
C THR A 361 6.75 -5.26 -30.53
N ARG A 362 7.72 -4.41 -30.89
CA ARG A 362 7.47 -2.97 -31.08
C ARG A 362 7.60 -2.64 -32.57
N ARG A 363 6.60 -1.93 -33.12
CA ARG A 363 6.48 -1.57 -34.55
C ARG A 363 7.80 -1.00 -35.09
N ALA A 364 8.48 -1.76 -35.96
CA ALA A 364 9.69 -1.30 -36.65
C ALA A 364 9.35 -0.12 -37.59
N LEU A 365 10.09 0.98 -37.48
CA LEU A 365 10.07 2.06 -38.46
C LEU A 365 10.69 1.55 -39.78
N PRO A 366 10.15 1.90 -40.96
CA PRO A 366 10.70 1.45 -42.23
C PRO A 366 12.13 1.98 -42.45
N SER A 367 13.00 1.12 -42.98
CA SER A 367 14.40 1.46 -43.27
C SER A 367 14.50 2.40 -44.48
N GLU A 368 15.29 3.46 -44.36
CA GLU A 368 15.68 4.30 -45.49
C GLU A 368 17.05 3.79 -45.95
N GLY A 369 17.11 3.05 -47.07
CA GLY A 369 18.35 2.44 -47.56
C GLY A 369 19.51 3.43 -47.66
N ARG A 370 20.73 2.99 -47.30
CA ARG A 370 21.94 3.82 -47.34
C ARG A 370 22.28 4.22 -48.76
N ILE A 371 22.51 5.51 -49.00
CA ILE A 371 22.94 6.04 -50.30
C ILE A 371 24.47 5.96 -50.35
N MET A 372 25.03 5.05 -51.15
CA MET A 372 26.49 4.80 -51.16
C MET A 372 27.31 5.99 -51.68
N GLU A 373 26.71 6.89 -52.47
CA GLU A 373 27.37 8.06 -53.08
C GLU A 373 27.55 9.24 -52.12
N LYS A 374 27.06 9.16 -50.88
CA LYS A 374 27.20 10.20 -49.85
C LYS A 374 27.91 9.66 -48.62
N ASP A 375 28.64 10.52 -47.92
CA ASP A 375 29.29 10.13 -46.67
C ASP A 375 28.27 9.85 -45.55
N VAL A 376 28.65 8.97 -44.61
CA VAL A 376 27.77 8.45 -43.55
C VAL A 376 27.36 9.54 -42.55
N LEU A 377 28.26 10.49 -42.29
CA LEU A 377 28.03 11.55 -41.31
C LEU A 377 27.03 12.58 -41.86
N SER A 378 27.14 12.96 -43.12
CA SER A 378 26.18 13.84 -43.80
C SER A 378 24.79 13.20 -43.90
N GLN A 379 24.71 11.90 -44.19
CA GLN A 379 23.43 11.18 -44.19
C GLN A 379 22.78 11.16 -42.80
N ALA A 380 23.55 10.84 -41.76
CA ALA A 380 23.08 10.89 -40.39
C ALA A 380 22.64 12.31 -39.97
N TYR A 381 23.39 13.33 -40.37
CA TYR A 381 23.03 14.73 -40.10
C TYR A 381 21.76 15.16 -40.84
N HIS A 382 21.56 14.75 -42.08
CA HIS A 382 20.33 15.00 -42.83
C HIS A 382 19.11 14.31 -42.20
N LEU A 383 19.26 13.11 -41.61
CA LEU A 383 18.21 12.44 -40.85
C LEU A 383 17.84 13.19 -39.56
N VAL A 384 18.83 13.76 -38.87
CA VAL A 384 18.60 14.62 -37.71
C VAL A 384 17.90 15.92 -38.13
N LEU A 385 18.30 16.50 -39.27
CA LEU A 385 17.68 17.71 -39.83
C LEU A 385 16.22 17.50 -40.26
N SER A 386 15.91 16.36 -40.91
CA SER A 386 14.55 16.03 -41.37
C SER A 386 13.59 15.73 -40.21
N SER A 387 14.14 15.33 -39.05
CA SER A 387 13.36 15.09 -37.82
C SER A 387 12.97 16.39 -37.08
N GLY A 388 13.49 17.55 -37.51
CA GLY A 388 13.09 18.86 -37.00
C GLY A 388 13.30 19.06 -35.49
N THR A 389 12.37 19.77 -34.84
CA THR A 389 12.41 20.08 -33.39
C THR A 389 12.06 18.90 -32.48
N LYS A 390 11.51 17.80 -33.02
CA LYS A 390 11.20 16.58 -32.27
C LYS A 390 12.45 15.74 -31.99
N GLY A 391 13.51 15.94 -32.77
CA GLY A 391 14.74 15.16 -32.67
C GLY A 391 14.57 13.68 -33.02
N ILE A 392 15.69 12.98 -33.12
CA ILE A 392 15.73 11.54 -33.43
C ILE A 392 16.56 10.80 -32.39
N PRO A 393 16.09 9.66 -31.84
CA PRO A 393 16.87 8.88 -30.88
C PRO A 393 18.02 8.15 -31.56
N GLN A 394 19.05 7.77 -30.78
CA GLN A 394 20.21 7.00 -31.27
C GLN A 394 19.76 5.70 -31.98
N THR A 395 18.78 5.01 -31.39
CA THR A 395 18.17 3.79 -31.95
C THR A 395 17.47 4.09 -33.27
N GLY A 396 16.81 5.25 -33.39
CA GLY A 396 16.18 5.69 -34.64
C GLY A 396 17.20 5.93 -35.76
N ILE A 397 18.35 6.52 -35.46
CA ILE A 397 19.46 6.67 -36.44
C ILE A 397 20.01 5.30 -36.84
N GLY A 398 20.20 4.39 -35.86
CA GLY A 398 20.67 3.03 -36.09
C GLY A 398 19.73 2.23 -37.00
N SER A 399 18.42 2.24 -36.70
CA SER A 399 17.40 1.55 -37.50
C SER A 399 17.23 2.16 -38.89
N LYS A 400 17.22 3.50 -39.01
CA LYS A 400 17.05 4.14 -40.32
C LYS A 400 18.25 3.93 -41.24
N MET A 401 19.49 3.99 -40.73
CA MET A 401 20.69 3.80 -41.53
C MET A 401 21.17 2.34 -41.61
N ASN A 402 20.48 1.42 -40.95
CA ASN A 402 20.85 0.00 -40.85
C ASN A 402 22.28 -0.22 -40.29
N ILE A 403 22.61 0.45 -39.18
CA ILE A 403 23.91 0.35 -38.51
C ILE A 403 23.76 -0.07 -37.04
N GLY A 404 24.78 -0.73 -36.49
CA GLY A 404 24.74 -1.30 -35.13
C GLY A 404 24.65 -0.24 -34.00
N LYS A 405 24.33 -0.69 -32.77
CA LYS A 405 24.24 0.19 -31.58
C LYS A 405 25.56 0.92 -31.28
N LEU A 406 26.70 0.27 -31.50
CA LEU A 406 28.02 0.90 -31.29
C LEU A 406 28.32 1.93 -32.38
N GLU A 407 28.04 1.62 -33.64
CA GLU A 407 28.26 2.52 -34.77
C GLU A 407 27.36 3.75 -34.73
N SER A 408 26.06 3.57 -34.44
CA SER A 408 25.12 4.68 -34.24
C SER A 408 25.55 5.60 -33.11
N ARG A 409 26.10 5.05 -32.02
CA ARG A 409 26.67 5.85 -30.91
C ARG A 409 27.89 6.64 -31.36
N MET A 410 28.76 6.04 -32.16
CA MET A 410 29.95 6.72 -32.68
C MET A 410 29.58 7.85 -33.64
N VAL A 411 28.62 7.62 -34.54
CA VAL A 411 28.10 8.65 -35.46
C VAL A 411 27.51 9.83 -34.68
N CYS A 412 26.65 9.57 -33.67
CA CYS A 412 26.08 10.64 -32.84
C CYS A 412 27.17 11.43 -32.09
N ARG A 413 28.13 10.73 -31.48
CA ARG A 413 29.24 11.38 -30.76
C ARG A 413 30.13 12.23 -31.66
N THR A 414 30.39 11.78 -32.89
CA THR A 414 31.18 12.55 -33.86
C THR A 414 30.41 13.80 -34.27
N LEU A 415 29.13 13.69 -34.61
CA LEU A 415 28.29 14.85 -34.96
C LEU A 415 28.11 15.84 -33.81
N GLU A 416 28.07 15.37 -32.55
CA GLU A 416 28.05 16.24 -31.35
C GLU A 416 29.40 16.95 -31.15
N ARG A 417 30.51 16.24 -31.37
CA ARG A 417 31.87 16.81 -31.25
C ARG A 417 32.13 17.91 -32.27
N GLU A 418 31.64 17.71 -33.50
CA GLU A 418 31.69 18.70 -34.58
C GLU A 418 30.68 19.85 -34.39
N GLY A 419 29.90 19.85 -33.30
CA GLY A 419 28.95 20.92 -32.98
C GLY A 419 27.74 20.99 -33.92
N LEU A 420 27.45 19.92 -34.66
CA LEU A 420 26.35 19.90 -35.64
C LEU A 420 25.01 19.51 -34.99
N ILE A 421 25.04 18.63 -33.99
CA ILE A 421 23.85 18.14 -33.27
C ILE A 421 24.03 18.24 -31.75
N LYS A 422 22.91 18.22 -31.02
CA LYS A 422 22.89 18.23 -29.55
C LYS A 422 21.87 17.24 -29.03
N GLY A 423 22.28 16.37 -28.12
CA GLY A 423 21.39 15.48 -27.39
C GLY A 423 20.54 16.23 -26.35
N PHE A 424 19.25 15.94 -26.32
CA PHE A 424 18.34 16.26 -25.23
C PHE A 424 17.58 14.99 -24.84
N MET A 425 17.21 14.87 -23.57
CA MET A 425 16.53 13.68 -23.08
C MET A 425 15.04 13.95 -22.97
N GLU A 426 14.23 13.12 -23.63
CA GLU A 426 12.78 13.17 -23.63
C GLU A 426 12.23 11.89 -22.97
N ASP A 427 11.20 12.05 -22.13
CA ASP A 427 10.57 10.94 -21.43
C ASP A 427 9.48 10.33 -22.34
N GLU A 428 9.70 9.13 -22.86
CA GLU A 428 8.71 8.36 -23.64
C GLU A 428 8.10 7.28 -22.74
N GLY A 429 6.99 7.62 -22.08
CA GLY A 429 6.33 6.72 -21.14
C GLY A 429 7.10 6.57 -19.83
N ARG A 430 7.54 5.34 -19.49
CA ARG A 430 8.33 5.03 -18.29
C ARG A 430 9.85 5.10 -18.52
N GLN A 431 10.29 5.23 -19.78
CA GLN A 431 11.69 5.16 -20.16
C GLN A 431 12.18 6.49 -20.72
N ARG A 432 13.40 6.89 -20.36
CA ARG A 432 13.99 8.17 -20.75
C ARG A 432 14.96 7.98 -21.90
N THR A 433 14.66 8.55 -23.06
CA THR A 433 15.42 8.32 -24.29
C THR A 433 16.14 9.60 -24.71
N THR A 434 17.42 9.48 -25.09
CA THR A 434 18.19 10.62 -25.62
C THR A 434 17.90 10.80 -27.10
N LYS A 435 17.35 11.96 -27.48
CA LYS A 435 17.11 12.37 -28.86
C LYS A 435 18.10 13.46 -29.27
N PHE A 436 18.51 13.45 -30.52
CA PHE A 436 19.44 14.43 -31.08
C PHE A 436 18.71 15.40 -32.01
N ILE A 437 19.02 16.69 -31.88
CA ILE A 437 18.54 17.78 -32.74
C ILE A 437 19.71 18.50 -33.39
N SER A 438 19.48 19.08 -34.57
CA SER A 438 20.47 19.97 -35.20
C SER A 438 20.58 21.29 -34.44
N HIS A 439 21.79 21.85 -34.38
CA HIS A 439 22.03 23.17 -33.80
C HIS A 439 21.24 24.30 -34.50
N LYS A 440 20.76 24.09 -35.74
CA LYS A 440 19.83 25.03 -36.41
C LYS A 440 18.53 25.27 -35.63
N TYR A 441 18.08 24.30 -34.84
CA TYR A 441 16.87 24.40 -34.03
C TYR A 441 17.16 24.72 -32.54
N HIS A 442 18.44 24.84 -32.16
CA HIS A 442 18.86 25.00 -30.75
C HIS A 442 18.41 26.32 -30.14
N HIS A 443 18.42 27.41 -30.91
CA HIS A 443 17.99 28.74 -30.44
C HIS A 443 16.49 28.78 -30.09
N ILE A 444 15.65 27.97 -30.75
CA ILE A 444 14.19 27.95 -30.52
C ILE A 444 13.85 27.28 -29.18
N ILE A 445 14.60 26.25 -28.77
CA ILE A 445 14.36 25.54 -27.50
C ILE A 445 14.91 26.34 -26.31
N SER A 446 16.02 27.06 -26.48
CA SER A 446 16.53 27.96 -25.43
C SER A 446 15.62 29.19 -25.22
N TYR A 447 14.98 29.71 -26.28
CA TYR A 447 13.99 30.79 -26.18
C TYR A 447 12.68 30.34 -25.52
N CYS A 448 12.23 29.11 -25.76
CA CYS A 448 11.07 28.53 -25.06
C CYS A 448 11.35 28.24 -23.58
N ALA A 449 12.58 27.80 -23.25
CA ALA A 449 12.99 27.61 -21.85
C ALA A 449 13.09 28.95 -21.07
N ALA A 450 13.50 30.03 -21.74
CA ALA A 450 13.66 31.35 -21.12
C ALA A 450 12.35 32.15 -20.94
N ARG A 451 11.29 31.89 -21.74
CA ARG A 451 10.00 32.61 -21.61
C ARG A 451 9.10 32.13 -20.47
N VAL A 452 9.37 30.97 -19.88
CA VAL A 452 8.60 30.47 -18.71
C VAL A 452 9.18 30.98 -17.38
N SER A 453 10.37 31.58 -17.39
CA SER A 453 11.10 32.00 -16.16
C SER A 453 11.13 33.52 -15.93
N LEU A 454 10.50 34.34 -16.77
CA LEU A 454 10.54 35.81 -16.68
C LEU A 454 9.16 36.44 -16.81
N THR A 455 8.29 36.20 -15.83
CA THR A 455 7.30 37.19 -15.42
C THR A 455 7.29 37.29 -13.90
N GLY A 456 8.10 38.22 -13.39
CA GLY A 456 7.92 38.76 -12.05
C GLY A 456 9.12 38.65 -11.12
N TYR A 457 10.26 39.27 -11.43
CA TYR A 457 11.06 39.96 -10.41
C TYR A 457 11.77 41.17 -11.02
N LYS A 458 11.54 42.33 -10.40
CA LYS A 458 12.20 43.59 -10.73
C LYS A 458 13.70 43.49 -10.46
N LYS A 459 14.48 44.07 -11.37
CA LYS A 459 15.90 44.45 -11.25
C LYS A 459 16.23 44.96 -9.84
N VAL A 460 17.18 44.34 -9.14
CA VAL A 460 18.36 44.97 -8.51
C VAL A 460 19.40 43.86 -8.21
N THR A 461 20.65 44.10 -8.62
CA THR A 461 21.92 43.38 -8.31
C THR A 461 22.08 41.91 -8.75
N ALA A 462 22.44 41.71 -10.02
CA ALA A 462 22.97 40.45 -10.56
C ALA A 462 24.49 40.47 -10.82
N GLN A 463 25.23 41.38 -10.17
CA GLN A 463 26.65 41.61 -10.51
C GLN A 463 27.65 41.00 -9.52
N SER A 464 27.20 40.54 -8.35
CA SER A 464 28.08 39.89 -7.35
C SER A 464 28.11 38.36 -7.43
N PHE A 465 27.19 37.72 -8.16
CA PHE A 465 27.08 36.25 -8.18
C PHE A 465 27.84 35.57 -9.33
N LEU A 466 28.25 36.31 -10.36
CA LEU A 466 28.87 35.75 -11.57
C LEU A 466 30.40 35.56 -11.50
N LEU A 467 31.06 35.95 -10.41
CA LEU A 467 32.53 35.89 -10.28
C LEU A 467 33.06 34.77 -9.37
N GLN A 468 32.20 34.03 -8.66
CA GLN A 468 32.63 32.90 -7.80
C GLN A 468 32.33 31.51 -8.36
N ALA A 469 31.73 31.41 -9.55
CA ALA A 469 31.32 30.14 -10.13
C ALA A 469 32.38 29.46 -11.03
N SER A 470 33.58 30.04 -11.21
CA SER A 470 34.57 29.52 -12.17
C SER A 470 35.62 28.55 -11.59
N SER A 471 35.47 28.05 -10.36
CA SER A 471 36.52 27.21 -9.73
C SER A 471 36.06 25.87 -9.13
N ARG A 472 34.88 25.35 -9.50
CA ARG A 472 34.43 24.02 -9.09
C ARG A 472 33.80 23.23 -10.24
N GLU A 473 34.57 23.02 -11.31
CA GLU A 473 34.28 22.01 -12.33
C GLU A 473 35.20 20.81 -12.14
N ARG A 474 34.80 19.84 -11.30
CA ARG A 474 35.27 18.45 -11.29
C ARG A 474 34.49 17.69 -10.22
N GLU A 475 33.37 17.11 -10.67
CA GLU A 475 32.46 16.15 -10.01
C GLU A 475 31.01 16.62 -10.18
N ARG A 476 30.38 16.28 -11.31
CA ARG A 476 28.93 16.29 -11.41
C ARG A 476 28.45 14.91 -11.80
N SER A 477 27.79 14.26 -10.84
CA SER A 477 26.83 13.19 -11.09
C SER A 477 25.86 13.60 -12.20
N HIS A 478 25.52 12.69 -13.11
CA HIS A 478 24.54 12.92 -14.17
C HIS A 478 23.14 13.21 -13.58
N GLU A 479 22.82 14.49 -13.36
CA GLU A 479 21.50 14.91 -12.86
C GLU A 479 20.50 15.07 -14.01
N THR A 480 19.31 14.47 -13.87
CA THR A 480 18.25 14.58 -14.87
C THR A 480 17.53 15.93 -14.75
N TYR A 481 16.95 16.46 -15.85
CA TYR A 481 16.17 17.71 -15.82
C TYR A 481 15.04 17.65 -14.80
N ARG A 482 14.39 16.50 -14.68
CA ARG A 482 13.34 16.24 -13.69
C ARG A 482 13.89 16.24 -12.25
N LEU A 483 15.06 15.65 -12.01
CA LEU A 483 15.73 15.70 -10.70
C LEU A 483 16.08 17.13 -10.32
N LEU A 484 16.62 17.91 -11.26
CA LEU A 484 16.94 19.34 -11.08
C LEU A 484 15.68 20.17 -10.82
N ARG A 485 14.59 19.93 -11.56
CA ARG A 485 13.30 20.61 -11.33
C ARG A 485 12.75 20.26 -9.94
N ARG A 486 12.80 18.99 -9.53
CA ARG A 486 12.43 18.57 -8.17
C ARG A 486 13.31 19.22 -7.09
N LYS A 487 14.62 19.30 -7.31
CA LYS A 487 15.56 19.98 -6.40
C LYS A 487 15.21 21.46 -6.28
N ASN A 488 15.00 22.15 -7.41
CA ASN A 488 14.62 23.56 -7.45
C ASN A 488 13.30 23.81 -6.72
N LEU A 489 12.27 23.00 -6.97
CA LEU A 489 10.98 23.08 -6.26
C LEU A 489 11.13 22.94 -4.74
N ILE A 490 11.99 22.01 -4.28
CA ILE A 490 12.26 21.84 -2.84
C ILE A 490 12.97 23.09 -2.29
N VAL A 491 13.98 23.61 -3.00
CA VAL A 491 14.72 24.81 -2.58
C VAL A 491 13.82 26.04 -2.54
N GLU A 492 13.00 26.27 -3.56
CA GLU A 492 12.03 27.38 -3.61
C GLU A 492 10.99 27.28 -2.49
N ALA A 493 10.49 26.07 -2.22
CA ALA A 493 9.56 25.84 -1.12
C ALA A 493 10.21 26.11 0.24
N VAL A 494 11.46 25.69 0.45
CA VAL A 494 12.21 25.97 1.68
C VAL A 494 12.52 27.46 1.80
N HIS A 495 12.84 28.16 0.71
CA HIS A 495 13.06 29.61 0.71
C HIS A 495 11.78 30.39 1.03
N THR A 496 10.64 29.94 0.51
CA THR A 496 9.34 30.58 0.72
C THR A 496 8.79 30.32 2.12
N LEU A 497 8.79 29.06 2.56
CA LEU A 497 8.15 28.64 3.81
C LEU A 497 9.09 28.71 5.03
N LYS A 498 10.40 28.82 4.82
CA LYS A 498 11.50 28.81 5.80
C LYS A 498 11.63 27.52 6.64
N VAL A 499 10.52 26.88 7.02
CA VAL A 499 10.45 25.64 7.80
C VAL A 499 9.32 24.76 7.26
N ILE A 500 9.61 23.51 6.94
CA ILE A 500 8.65 22.52 6.44
C ILE A 500 8.61 21.32 7.38
N GLU A 501 7.40 20.97 7.83
CA GLU A 501 7.11 19.86 8.74
C GLU A 501 7.05 18.52 7.97
N GLY A 502 8.10 17.70 8.09
CA GLY A 502 8.20 16.38 7.45
C GLY A 502 8.35 16.42 5.93
N LEU A 503 8.42 15.22 5.33
CA LEU A 503 8.68 15.04 3.89
C LEU A 503 7.41 15.02 3.02
N PHE A 504 6.23 14.84 3.64
CA PHE A 504 4.97 14.71 2.91
C PHE A 504 4.52 15.99 2.19
N PRO A 505 4.65 17.21 2.75
CA PRO A 505 4.33 18.44 2.01
C PRO A 505 5.16 18.59 0.73
N LEU A 506 6.46 18.30 0.80
CA LEU A 506 7.37 18.33 -0.35
C LEU A 506 6.97 17.28 -1.40
N GLN A 507 6.63 16.07 -0.95
CA GLN A 507 6.17 15.00 -1.84
C GLN A 507 4.88 15.38 -2.58
N LYS A 508 3.92 15.97 -1.86
CA LYS A 508 2.64 16.37 -2.45
C LYS A 508 2.84 17.48 -3.49
N MET A 509 3.62 18.50 -3.15
CA MET A 509 3.90 19.63 -4.05
C MET A 509 4.54 19.17 -5.36
N ILE A 510 5.53 18.27 -5.28
CA ILE A 510 6.19 17.72 -6.47
C ILE A 510 5.21 16.88 -7.30
N ASN A 511 4.35 16.08 -6.67
CA ASN A 511 3.38 15.26 -7.39
C ASN A 511 2.29 16.11 -8.07
N ASP A 512 1.84 17.19 -7.43
CA ASP A 512 0.81 18.08 -7.99
C ASP A 512 1.37 18.86 -9.20
N GLU A 513 2.64 19.27 -9.15
CA GLU A 513 3.34 19.92 -10.27
C GLU A 513 3.57 18.95 -11.44
N GLU A 514 4.08 17.74 -11.16
CA GLU A 514 4.34 16.74 -12.20
C GLU A 514 3.05 16.22 -12.86
N LYS A 515 1.93 16.22 -12.12
CA LYS A 515 0.62 15.88 -12.68
C LYS A 515 0.13 16.95 -13.65
N GLN A 516 0.42 18.22 -13.41
CA GLN A 516 0.11 19.31 -14.35
C GLN A 516 0.94 19.20 -15.64
N ASP A 517 2.18 18.70 -15.54
CA ASP A 517 3.04 18.41 -16.68
C ASP A 517 2.66 17.11 -17.44
N GLY A 518 1.55 16.45 -17.08
CA GLY A 518 1.06 15.23 -17.74
C GLY A 518 1.71 13.92 -17.27
N VAL A 519 2.50 13.94 -16.18
CA VAL A 519 3.12 12.73 -15.63
C VAL A 519 2.18 12.05 -14.63
N SER A 520 1.81 10.80 -14.91
CA SER A 520 0.89 10.01 -14.07
C SER A 520 1.57 9.35 -12.85
N SER A 521 2.91 9.35 -12.80
CA SER A 521 3.67 8.68 -11.75
C SER A 521 3.80 9.52 -10.48
N LYS A 522 3.64 8.87 -9.32
CA LYS A 522 3.78 9.50 -8.00
C LYS A 522 5.21 9.33 -7.49
N CYS A 523 5.85 10.42 -7.07
CA CYS A 523 7.16 10.36 -6.45
C CYS A 523 7.11 9.65 -5.09
N CYS A 524 7.97 8.65 -4.89
CA CYS A 524 8.03 7.89 -3.64
C CYS A 524 8.76 8.66 -2.52
N ARG A 525 8.41 8.37 -1.25
CA ARG A 525 9.00 9.02 -0.06
C ARG A 525 10.52 8.88 0.00
N LYS A 526 11.06 7.72 -0.41
CA LYS A 526 12.51 7.44 -0.42
C LYS A 526 13.28 8.32 -1.40
N THR A 527 12.66 8.72 -2.50
CA THR A 527 13.26 9.65 -3.47
C THR A 527 13.31 11.06 -2.92
N ILE A 528 12.25 11.53 -2.24
CA ILE A 528 12.26 12.83 -1.55
C ILE A 528 13.34 12.87 -0.46
N LEU A 529 13.45 11.81 0.34
CA LEU A 529 14.50 11.73 1.36
C LEU A 529 15.91 11.81 0.75
N ARG A 530 16.16 11.12 -0.37
CA ARG A 530 17.44 11.22 -1.10
C ARG A 530 17.72 12.63 -1.60
N LEU A 531 16.71 13.31 -2.14
CA LEU A 531 16.82 14.67 -2.64
C LEU A 531 17.13 15.67 -1.51
N VAL A 532 16.36 15.61 -0.41
CA VAL A 532 16.56 16.47 0.76
C VAL A 532 17.93 16.23 1.38
N ASN A 533 18.38 14.97 1.50
CA ASN A 533 19.73 14.66 2.00
C ASN A 533 20.84 15.11 1.03
N SER A 534 20.58 15.14 -0.28
CA SER A 534 21.52 15.71 -1.27
C SER A 534 21.64 17.23 -1.08
N LEU A 535 20.50 17.92 -1.06
CA LEU A 535 20.44 19.38 -0.90
C LEU A 535 20.99 19.84 0.46
N SER A 536 20.83 19.02 1.51
CA SER A 536 21.43 19.25 2.83
C SER A 536 22.96 19.16 2.78
N ARG A 537 23.51 18.14 2.10
CA ARG A 537 24.96 18.00 1.87
C ARG A 537 25.54 19.14 1.01
N GLU A 538 24.73 19.65 0.08
CA GLU A 538 25.06 20.81 -0.76
C GLU A 538 24.94 22.15 0.01
N GLY A 539 24.44 22.14 1.25
CA GLY A 539 24.31 23.34 2.10
C GLY A 539 23.12 24.24 1.77
N LEU A 540 22.24 23.83 0.86
CA LEU A 540 21.07 24.60 0.42
C LEU A 540 19.90 24.52 1.41
N LEU A 541 19.92 23.55 2.33
CA LEU A 541 18.94 23.40 3.42
C LEU A 541 19.58 22.71 4.63
N LYS A 542 18.90 22.70 5.77
CA LYS A 542 19.25 21.93 6.98
C LYS A 542 18.10 21.02 7.39
N ILE A 543 18.42 19.94 8.08
CA ILE A 543 17.44 18.99 8.62
C ILE A 543 17.54 19.02 10.14
N TYR A 544 16.45 19.33 10.83
CA TYR A 544 16.35 19.25 12.28
C TYR A 544 15.45 18.07 12.67
N SER A 545 15.94 17.24 13.59
CA SER A 545 15.20 16.11 14.15
C SER A 545 15.04 16.33 15.65
N THR A 546 13.79 16.31 16.13
CA THR A 546 13.48 16.47 17.55
C THR A 546 12.43 15.47 17.99
N THR A 547 12.53 15.01 19.24
CA THR A 547 11.55 14.10 19.85
C THR A 547 10.62 14.90 20.72
N VAL A 548 9.34 14.94 20.35
CA VAL A 548 8.30 15.62 21.10
C VAL A 548 7.62 14.61 22.01
N ILE A 549 7.71 14.83 23.32
CA ILE A 549 7.06 14.03 24.36
C ILE A 549 5.91 14.85 24.93
N GLN A 550 4.68 14.32 24.88
CA GLN A 550 3.51 14.92 25.50
C GLN A 550 2.48 13.85 25.89
N ASP A 551 1.91 13.95 27.10
CA ASP A 551 0.88 13.05 27.63
C ASP A 551 1.24 11.54 27.51
N GLY A 552 2.51 11.18 27.71
CA GLY A 552 3.01 9.80 27.63
C GLY A 552 3.24 9.26 26.21
N ILE A 553 2.93 10.03 25.16
CA ILE A 553 3.18 9.67 23.75
C ILE A 553 4.46 10.36 23.28
N THR A 554 5.40 9.57 22.77
CA THR A 554 6.66 10.07 22.18
C THR A 554 6.56 10.05 20.65
N LYS A 555 6.88 11.17 19.99
CA LYS A 555 6.87 11.27 18.52
C LYS A 555 8.13 11.96 18.01
N ASN A 556 8.84 11.29 17.10
CA ASN A 556 9.96 11.87 16.38
C ASN A 556 9.45 12.75 15.23
N VAL A 557 9.94 13.99 15.19
CA VAL A 557 9.58 15.01 14.20
C VAL A 557 10.84 15.40 13.44
N GLU A 558 10.78 15.25 12.12
CA GLU A 558 11.80 15.75 11.20
C GLU A 558 11.30 17.02 10.51
N MET A 559 12.16 18.04 10.43
CA MET A 559 11.87 19.34 9.87
C MET A 559 12.94 19.70 8.84
N VAL A 560 12.51 20.16 7.67
CA VAL A 560 13.40 20.66 6.62
C VAL A 560 13.38 22.18 6.69
N VAL A 561 14.54 22.81 6.95
CA VAL A 561 14.63 24.24 7.25
C VAL A 561 15.63 24.94 6.34
N HIS A 562 15.41 26.24 6.14
CA HIS A 562 16.37 27.08 5.42
C HIS A 562 17.68 27.22 6.20
N PRO A 563 18.87 27.32 5.54
CA PRO A 563 20.16 27.36 6.23
C PRO A 563 20.33 28.49 7.26
N SER A 564 19.57 29.58 7.10
CA SER A 564 19.57 30.74 7.99
C SER A 564 18.78 30.56 9.29
N VAL A 565 17.95 29.50 9.40
CA VAL A 565 17.08 29.27 10.57
C VAL A 565 17.87 28.54 11.65
N GLN A 566 17.86 29.09 12.86
CA GLN A 566 18.50 28.48 14.03
C GLN A 566 17.51 27.60 14.80
N PRO A 567 17.98 26.58 15.54
CA PRO A 567 17.12 25.72 16.35
C PRO A 567 16.28 26.46 17.40
N ASN A 568 16.74 27.62 17.86
CA ASN A 568 16.07 28.45 18.88
C ASN A 568 15.12 29.51 18.28
N ASP A 569 14.93 29.54 16.96
CA ASP A 569 14.04 30.51 16.33
C ASP A 569 12.57 30.22 16.67
N ASP A 570 11.79 31.29 16.87
CA ASP A 570 10.35 31.21 17.16
C ASP A 570 9.58 30.37 16.14
N ILE A 571 10.03 30.35 14.87
CA ILE A 571 9.40 29.56 13.80
C ILE A 571 9.55 28.06 14.06
N VAL A 572 10.69 27.60 14.59
CA VAL A 572 10.91 26.20 14.94
C VAL A 572 10.07 25.82 16.17
N SER A 573 10.05 26.69 17.18
CA SER A 573 9.22 26.53 18.39
C SER A 573 7.73 26.43 18.06
N GLN A 574 7.20 27.28 17.18
CA GLN A 574 5.81 27.25 16.74
C GLN A 574 5.44 25.93 16.04
N VAL A 575 6.35 25.34 15.26
CA VAL A 575 6.08 24.06 14.59
C VAL A 575 6.16 22.90 15.58
N ILE A 576 7.08 22.95 16.57
CA ILE A 576 7.11 21.97 17.67
C ILE A 576 5.82 22.03 18.48
N GLU A 577 5.34 23.23 18.83
CA GLU A 577 4.05 23.43 19.51
C GLU A 577 2.88 22.91 18.67
N LYS A 578 2.90 23.12 17.35
CA LYS A 578 1.89 22.56 16.44
C LYS A 578 1.91 21.03 16.42
N VAL A 579 3.07 20.38 16.54
CA VAL A 579 3.17 18.91 16.63
C VAL A 579 2.69 18.42 18.00
N ARG A 580 3.07 19.10 19.09
CA ARG A 580 2.52 18.90 20.43
C ARG A 580 0.98 18.91 20.41
N PHE A 581 0.41 19.92 19.78
CA PHE A 581 -1.03 20.06 19.57
C PHE A 581 -1.66 18.96 18.70
N LYS A 582 -0.92 18.36 17.75
CA LYS A 582 -1.40 17.20 16.98
C LYS A 582 -1.34 15.89 17.77
N ILE A 583 -0.39 15.75 18.70
CA ILE A 583 -0.28 14.58 19.59
C ILE A 583 -1.45 14.58 20.60
N SER A 584 -1.87 15.78 21.00
CA SER A 584 -3.04 16.08 21.82
C SER A 584 -4.41 15.65 21.23
N ASN A 585 -4.47 14.91 20.12
CA ASN A 585 -5.74 14.54 19.46
C ASN A 585 -6.61 13.53 20.26
N SER A 586 -6.23 13.21 21.50
CA SER A 586 -7.04 12.48 22.48
C SER A 586 -8.20 13.31 23.04
N TYR A 587 -8.14 14.65 23.02
CA TYR A 587 -9.19 15.51 23.62
C TYR A 587 -10.47 15.61 22.79
N THR A 588 -10.45 15.26 21.49
CA THR A 588 -11.64 15.42 20.63
C THR A 588 -12.80 14.54 21.07
N ALA A 589 -12.50 13.30 21.50
CA ALA A 589 -13.49 12.38 22.04
C ALA A 589 -13.87 12.75 23.49
N THR A 590 -12.93 13.33 24.25
CA THR A 590 -13.13 13.76 25.64
C THR A 590 -14.13 14.92 25.78
N PHE A 591 -14.18 15.84 24.81
CA PHE A 591 -15.10 16.98 24.85
C PHE A 591 -16.47 16.74 24.18
N GLY A 592 -16.76 15.52 23.71
CA GLY A 592 -18.09 15.16 23.21
C GLY A 592 -18.32 15.36 21.70
N PHE A 593 -17.26 15.41 20.89
CA PHE A 593 -17.37 15.48 19.42
C PHE A 593 -18.08 14.24 18.84
N GLN A 594 -19.01 14.45 17.90
CA GLN A 594 -19.91 13.39 17.43
C GLN A 594 -19.55 12.82 16.04
N PRO A 595 -19.97 11.58 15.73
CA PRO A 595 -19.84 10.99 14.39
C PRO A 595 -20.59 11.77 13.30
N LYS A 596 -20.21 11.53 12.03
CA LYS A 596 -20.67 12.32 10.87
C LYS A 596 -22.19 12.53 10.81
N MET A 597 -23.00 11.47 10.82
CA MET A 597 -24.46 11.59 10.67
C MET A 597 -25.11 12.22 11.89
N HIS A 598 -24.59 11.94 13.08
CA HIS A 598 -25.07 12.55 14.32
C HIS A 598 -24.83 14.07 14.33
N ARG A 599 -23.69 14.54 13.82
CA ARG A 599 -23.42 15.98 13.68
C ARG A 599 -24.40 16.66 12.74
N LEU A 600 -24.71 16.04 11.61
CA LEU A 600 -25.69 16.57 10.67
C LEU A 600 -27.09 16.67 11.30
N ARG A 601 -27.49 15.65 12.08
CA ARG A 601 -28.73 15.70 12.89
C ARG A 601 -28.74 16.89 13.84
N VAL A 602 -27.69 17.04 14.65
CA VAL A 602 -27.57 18.13 15.63
C VAL A 602 -27.62 19.50 14.95
N VAL A 603 -26.94 19.68 13.80
CA VAL A 603 -27.00 20.92 13.03
C VAL A 603 -28.40 21.15 12.47
N HIS A 604 -29.05 20.14 11.87
CA HIS A 604 -30.39 20.28 11.31
C HIS A 604 -31.41 20.70 12.39
N ASN A 605 -31.37 20.03 13.54
CA ASN A 605 -32.19 20.36 14.72
C ASN A 605 -31.98 21.79 15.21
N PHE A 606 -30.71 22.22 15.29
CA PHE A 606 -30.35 23.57 15.69
C PHE A 606 -30.90 24.61 14.71
N LEU A 607 -30.75 24.39 13.40
CA LEU A 607 -31.26 25.28 12.36
C LEU A 607 -32.79 25.36 12.36
N TRP A 608 -33.47 24.22 12.47
CA TRP A 608 -34.94 24.17 12.49
C TRP A 608 -35.49 24.95 13.68
N TYR A 609 -34.91 24.76 14.88
CA TYR A 609 -35.30 25.52 16.05
C TYR A 609 -35.11 27.03 15.86
N LEU A 610 -33.96 27.46 15.33
CA LEU A 610 -33.69 28.90 15.13
C LEU A 610 -34.61 29.56 14.11
N ILE A 611 -34.91 28.88 13.01
CA ILE A 611 -35.62 29.46 11.87
C ILE A 611 -37.14 29.32 12.03
N TYR A 612 -37.62 28.18 12.53
CA TYR A 612 -39.05 27.87 12.60
C TYR A 612 -39.55 27.62 14.02
N GLY A 613 -38.74 27.02 14.89
CA GLY A 613 -39.18 26.54 16.21
C GLY A 613 -39.06 27.51 17.37
N HIS A 614 -38.50 28.71 17.17
CA HIS A 614 -38.22 29.64 18.26
C HIS A 614 -39.51 30.37 18.70
N PRO A 615 -39.89 30.37 20.00
CA PRO A 615 -41.16 30.95 20.46
C PRO A 615 -41.37 32.43 20.10
N LEU A 616 -40.28 33.21 20.06
CA LEU A 616 -40.28 34.64 19.73
C LEU A 616 -40.12 34.95 18.23
N SER A 617 -40.09 33.94 17.35
CA SER A 617 -39.92 34.13 15.89
C SER A 617 -41.08 34.91 15.26
N HIS A 618 -42.29 34.80 15.83
CA HIS A 618 -43.51 35.45 15.34
C HIS A 618 -43.75 36.87 15.90
N SER A 619 -42.94 37.37 16.84
CA SER A 619 -43.14 38.70 17.46
C SER A 619 -42.18 39.79 16.98
N SER A 620 -41.36 39.52 15.95
CA SER A 620 -40.21 40.36 15.57
C SER A 620 -40.51 41.46 14.54
N THR A 621 -41.73 42.02 14.51
CA THR A 621 -42.05 43.14 13.61
C THR A 621 -41.58 44.51 14.12
N ASP A 622 -41.22 44.68 15.41
CA ASP A 622 -41.07 46.02 16.01
C ASP A 622 -39.72 46.33 16.71
N LEU A 623 -38.58 45.82 16.22
CA LEU A 623 -37.27 46.24 16.74
C LEU A 623 -36.33 46.74 15.63
N THR A 624 -36.80 47.73 14.87
CA THR A 624 -35.93 48.67 14.14
C THR A 624 -35.93 49.99 14.89
N ASN A 625 -34.94 50.22 15.76
CA ASN A 625 -34.33 51.52 16.07
C ASN A 625 -33.35 51.38 17.24
N GLU A 626 -32.11 50.98 16.97
CA GLU A 626 -30.97 51.51 17.73
C GLU A 626 -29.85 51.85 16.74
N THR A 627 -29.63 53.16 16.58
CA THR A 627 -28.56 53.80 15.84
C THR A 627 -27.23 53.61 16.59
N PRO A 628 -26.05 53.66 15.92
CA PRO A 628 -24.77 53.42 16.56
C PRO A 628 -24.32 54.66 17.34
N ALA A 629 -24.33 54.60 18.67
CA ALA A 629 -23.79 55.64 19.53
C ALA A 629 -22.29 55.45 19.75
N LYS A 630 -21.54 56.43 19.20
CA LYS A 630 -20.25 57.04 19.57
C LYS A 630 -19.31 56.33 20.56
N GLU A 631 -18.03 56.37 20.16
CA GLU A 631 -16.85 56.20 21.02
C GLU A 631 -16.95 57.00 22.31
N ASP A 632 -16.65 56.35 23.44
CA ASP A 632 -15.96 57.02 24.55
C ASP A 632 -15.06 56.02 25.30
N LYS A 633 -13.84 56.49 25.57
CA LYS A 633 -12.79 55.80 26.31
C LYS A 633 -13.05 55.96 27.81
N SER A 634 -13.17 54.85 28.55
CA SER A 634 -12.58 54.72 29.89
C SER A 634 -12.67 53.29 30.41
N VAL A 635 -11.55 52.81 30.95
CA VAL A 635 -11.34 51.53 31.62
C VAL A 635 -12.05 51.51 32.97
N ALA A 636 -12.86 50.48 33.26
CA ALA A 636 -12.89 49.70 34.53
C ALA A 636 -14.07 48.71 34.54
N GLU A 637 -13.74 47.46 34.85
CA GLU A 637 -14.56 46.41 35.49
C GLU A 637 -16.08 46.44 35.30
N GLN A 638 -16.60 45.53 34.47
CA GLN A 638 -18.00 45.12 34.50
C GLN A 638 -18.13 43.66 34.97
N THR A 639 -18.75 43.56 36.13
CA THR A 639 -19.35 42.41 36.81
C THR A 639 -20.15 41.53 35.84
N GLN A 640 -20.07 40.20 36.03
CA GLN A 640 -20.87 39.20 35.32
C GLN A 640 -22.37 39.49 35.49
N SER A 641 -23.02 40.08 34.49
CA SER A 641 -24.47 40.00 34.35
C SER A 641 -24.83 38.61 33.81
N ASP A 642 -25.70 37.87 34.50
CA ASP A 642 -26.16 36.56 34.06
C ASP A 642 -26.76 36.62 32.64
N PRO A 643 -26.51 35.61 31.78
CA PRO A 643 -27.00 35.61 30.40
C PRO A 643 -28.53 35.56 30.37
N LYS A 644 -29.13 36.43 29.54
CA LYS A 644 -30.59 36.54 29.36
C LYS A 644 -31.19 35.18 28.96
N VAL A 645 -32.18 34.73 29.73
CA VAL A 645 -32.95 33.50 29.47
C VAL A 645 -34.07 33.81 28.48
N TYR A 646 -34.20 32.99 27.44
CA TYR A 646 -35.22 33.12 26.40
C TYR A 646 -36.29 32.04 26.49
N VAL A 647 -35.90 30.83 26.90
CA VAL A 647 -36.81 29.70 27.13
C VAL A 647 -36.44 29.09 28.48
N ASP A 648 -37.44 28.93 29.36
CA ASP A 648 -37.26 28.33 30.68
C ASP A 648 -37.30 26.79 30.60
N GLU A 649 -36.37 26.24 29.82
CA GLU A 649 -36.13 24.80 29.70
C GLU A 649 -34.66 24.51 30.02
N ASP A 650 -34.37 23.45 30.77
CA ASP A 650 -33.00 22.98 31.02
C ASP A 650 -32.46 22.21 29.81
N SER A 651 -32.32 22.94 28.71
CA SER A 651 -31.80 22.46 27.44
C SER A 651 -30.89 23.49 26.77
N TRP A 652 -30.26 23.10 25.67
CA TRP A 652 -29.42 23.99 24.87
C TRP A 652 -30.18 25.20 24.27
N LYS A 653 -31.51 25.23 24.36
CA LYS A 653 -32.39 26.32 23.92
C LYS A 653 -32.43 27.50 24.89
N LYS A 654 -32.04 27.30 26.16
CA LYS A 654 -32.24 28.24 27.28
C LYS A 654 -31.79 29.68 27.01
N PHE A 655 -30.61 29.83 26.41
CA PHE A 655 -29.93 31.12 26.20
C PHE A 655 -29.90 31.56 24.74
N ILE A 656 -30.66 30.91 23.85
CA ILE A 656 -30.63 31.19 22.42
C ILE A 656 -31.56 32.36 22.08
N PRO A 657 -31.08 33.42 21.43
CA PRO A 657 -31.93 34.50 20.94
C PRO A 657 -32.60 34.13 19.60
N PRO A 658 -33.72 34.78 19.24
CA PRO A 658 -34.32 34.65 17.92
C PRO A 658 -33.32 35.10 16.83
N VAL A 659 -33.28 34.38 15.71
CA VAL A 659 -32.38 34.70 14.59
C VAL A 659 -32.86 35.98 13.90
N ARG A 660 -31.91 36.80 13.42
CA ARG A 660 -32.23 38.04 12.69
C ARG A 660 -32.86 37.72 11.34
N VAL A 661 -34.00 38.34 11.05
CA VAL A 661 -34.66 38.26 9.74
C VAL A 661 -34.17 39.40 8.86
N HIS A 662 -33.64 39.07 7.69
CA HIS A 662 -33.12 40.07 6.74
C HIS A 662 -34.19 40.44 5.71
N LYS A 663 -34.44 41.74 5.49
CA LYS A 663 -35.51 42.26 4.62
C LYS A 663 -35.53 41.72 3.17
N LYS A 664 -34.38 41.24 2.66
CA LYS A 664 -34.25 40.71 1.28
C LYS A 664 -34.65 39.24 1.13
N TYR A 665 -34.81 38.51 2.23
CA TYR A 665 -35.10 37.07 2.22
C TYR A 665 -36.33 36.77 3.07
N SER A 666 -37.19 35.86 2.59
CA SER A 666 -38.44 35.47 3.25
C SER A 666 -38.20 34.50 4.41
N SER A 667 -39.29 34.10 5.09
CA SER A 667 -39.28 33.01 6.09
C SER A 667 -38.56 31.77 5.54
N GLY A 668 -37.71 31.15 6.38
CA GLY A 668 -36.90 29.99 6.03
C GLY A 668 -35.42 30.28 5.72
N TRP A 669 -35.07 31.54 5.49
CA TRP A 669 -33.70 31.97 5.23
C TRP A 669 -32.98 32.49 6.50
N ALA A 670 -31.70 32.18 6.63
CA ALA A 670 -30.84 32.72 7.67
C ALA A 670 -29.41 32.96 7.16
N MET A 671 -28.73 33.99 7.70
CA MET A 671 -27.31 34.22 7.43
C MET A 671 -26.44 33.34 8.33
N VAL A 672 -25.42 32.69 7.77
CA VAL A 672 -24.53 31.78 8.52
C VAL A 672 -23.86 32.47 9.72
N GLY A 673 -23.49 33.74 9.59
CA GLY A 673 -22.96 34.54 10.69
C GLY A 673 -23.94 34.69 11.86
N ASP A 674 -25.22 34.94 11.58
CA ASP A 674 -26.25 35.05 12.62
C ASP A 674 -26.49 33.70 13.33
N LEU A 675 -26.47 32.59 12.58
CA LEU A 675 -26.57 31.25 13.13
C LEU A 675 -25.41 30.94 14.10
N LEU A 676 -24.18 31.34 13.76
CA LEU A 676 -23.01 31.14 14.60
C LEU A 676 -23.04 31.99 15.88
N LEU A 677 -23.67 33.17 15.85
CA LEU A 677 -23.86 34.01 17.03
C LEU A 677 -24.87 33.45 18.04
N CYS A 678 -25.70 32.49 17.60
CA CYS A 678 -26.69 31.79 18.40
C CYS A 678 -26.22 30.40 18.88
N LEU A 679 -24.98 30.00 18.58
CA LEU A 679 -24.48 28.65 18.83
C LEU A 679 -24.15 28.46 20.33
N PRO A 680 -24.85 27.56 21.06
CA PRO A 680 -24.51 27.22 22.44
C PRO A 680 -23.28 26.30 22.47
N LEU A 681 -22.53 26.36 23.58
CA LEU A 681 -21.30 25.59 23.75
C LEU A 681 -21.55 24.08 23.58
N SER A 682 -22.62 23.53 24.16
CA SER A 682 -22.99 22.11 24.10
C SER A 682 -23.21 21.60 22.66
N VAL A 683 -23.72 22.45 21.77
CA VAL A 683 -23.87 22.12 20.33
C VAL A 683 -22.55 22.32 19.61
N TYR A 684 -21.79 23.37 19.95
CA TYR A 684 -20.49 23.67 19.37
C TYR A 684 -19.53 22.48 19.48
N ILE A 685 -19.34 21.88 20.66
CA ILE A 685 -18.35 20.80 20.83
C ILE A 685 -18.76 19.49 20.19
N GLN A 686 -20.08 19.27 20.00
CA GLN A 686 -20.58 18.11 19.26
C GLN A 686 -20.29 18.23 17.76
N VAL A 687 -20.37 19.44 17.19
CA VAL A 687 -20.30 19.69 15.75
C VAL A 687 -18.88 20.07 15.28
N ILE A 688 -18.14 20.82 16.09
CA ILE A 688 -16.84 21.40 15.77
C ILE A 688 -15.73 20.62 16.47
N GLN A 689 -14.76 20.15 15.70
CA GLN A 689 -13.66 19.35 16.22
C GLN A 689 -12.62 20.26 16.92
N VAL A 690 -12.46 20.07 18.24
CA VAL A 690 -11.46 20.78 19.07
C VAL A 690 -10.35 19.81 19.45
N ASN A 691 -9.21 19.90 18.75
CA ASN A 691 -8.10 18.93 18.86
C ASN A 691 -7.06 19.30 19.92
N TYR A 692 -7.41 20.16 20.86
CA TYR A 692 -6.48 20.79 21.78
C TYR A 692 -7.10 21.10 23.12
N LYS A 693 -6.25 21.11 24.16
CA LYS A 693 -6.66 21.50 25.50
C LYS A 693 -7.01 22.98 25.54
N VAL A 694 -8.20 23.29 26.03
CA VAL A 694 -8.67 24.65 26.31
C VAL A 694 -8.83 24.79 27.82
N ASP A 695 -8.08 25.70 28.42
CA ASP A 695 -8.10 25.91 29.87
C ASP A 695 -9.50 26.32 30.34
N GLY A 696 -10.03 25.65 31.37
CA GLY A 696 -11.35 25.92 31.96
C GLY A 696 -12.54 25.39 31.14
N LEU A 697 -12.34 24.79 29.96
CA LEU A 697 -13.46 24.31 29.13
C LEU A 697 -14.21 23.14 29.79
N GLU A 698 -13.50 22.20 30.40
CA GLU A 698 -14.12 21.04 31.05
C GLU A 698 -15.06 21.44 32.20
N GLU A 699 -14.74 22.50 32.94
CA GLU A 699 -15.59 23.02 34.00
C GLU A 699 -16.94 23.54 33.47
N TYR A 700 -16.93 24.21 32.32
CA TYR A 700 -18.15 24.66 31.64
C TYR A 700 -18.96 23.49 31.07
N LEU A 701 -18.29 22.44 30.57
CA LEU A 701 -18.97 21.27 30.00
C LEU A 701 -19.57 20.34 31.06
N ASN A 702 -18.98 20.29 32.25
CA ASN A 702 -19.46 19.48 33.37
C ASN A 702 -20.61 20.17 34.14
N ASP A 703 -20.82 21.46 33.94
CA ASP A 703 -21.90 22.23 34.57
C ASP A 703 -23.19 22.16 33.72
N PRO A 704 -24.33 21.76 34.30
CA PRO A 704 -25.56 21.50 33.56
C PRO A 704 -26.12 22.74 32.84
N VAL A 705 -25.82 23.95 33.33
CA VAL A 705 -26.33 25.22 32.79
C VAL A 705 -25.27 25.91 31.93
N LYS A 706 -24.02 26.00 32.39
CA LYS A 706 -22.95 26.71 31.69
C LYS A 706 -22.54 26.04 30.38
N GLN A 707 -22.77 24.73 30.23
CA GLN A 707 -22.57 24.04 28.96
C GLN A 707 -23.46 24.60 27.85
N HIS A 708 -24.57 25.27 28.19
CA HIS A 708 -25.50 25.85 27.22
C HIS A 708 -25.28 27.34 26.97
N TYR A 709 -24.25 27.95 27.57
CA TYR A 709 -23.89 29.33 27.28
C TYR A 709 -23.47 29.50 25.83
N LEU A 710 -23.81 30.64 25.24
CA LEU A 710 -23.42 30.96 23.87
C LEU A 710 -21.90 31.07 23.77
N VAL A 711 -21.31 30.54 22.70
CA VAL A 711 -19.85 30.58 22.54
C VAL A 711 -19.32 32.03 22.51
N LYS A 712 -20.15 33.00 22.10
CA LYS A 712 -19.82 34.44 22.14
C LYS A 712 -19.72 35.02 23.55
N SER A 713 -20.45 34.47 24.52
CA SER A 713 -20.49 34.96 25.91
C SER A 713 -19.48 34.25 26.82
N LEU A 714 -18.67 33.34 26.27
CA LEU A 714 -17.59 32.69 27.02
C LEU A 714 -16.43 33.68 27.33
N PRO A 715 -15.64 33.42 28.40
CA PRO A 715 -14.50 34.23 28.76
C PRO A 715 -13.55 34.50 27.57
N ALA A 716 -13.01 35.71 27.50
CA ALA A 716 -12.19 36.16 26.36
C ALA A 716 -10.96 35.27 26.08
N ARG A 717 -10.41 34.62 27.11
CA ARG A 717 -9.31 33.65 26.96
C ARG A 717 -9.75 32.38 26.25
N MET A 718 -10.87 31.78 26.67
CA MET A 718 -11.44 30.58 26.03
C MET A 718 -11.90 30.87 24.61
N ARG A 719 -12.57 32.00 24.40
CA ARG A 719 -13.06 32.43 23.08
C ARG A 719 -11.93 32.61 22.07
N ARG A 720 -10.80 33.23 22.47
CA ARG A 720 -9.61 33.37 21.61
C ARG A 720 -9.04 32.02 21.18
N GLN A 721 -9.07 31.02 22.07
CA GLN A 721 -8.61 29.67 21.75
C GLN A 721 -9.60 28.98 20.81
N LEU A 722 -10.90 28.93 21.14
CA LEU A 722 -11.94 28.28 20.32
C LEU A 722 -12.05 28.89 18.91
N PHE A 723 -11.93 30.21 18.79
CA PHE A 723 -12.02 30.93 17.51
C PHE A 723 -10.68 31.05 16.76
N TYR A 724 -9.66 30.30 17.18
CA TYR A 724 -8.34 30.37 16.57
C TYR A 724 -8.39 30.16 15.05
N ARG A 725 -7.87 31.16 14.31
CA ARG A 725 -7.87 31.23 12.84
C ARG A 725 -9.24 31.00 12.18
N ARG A 726 -10.35 31.31 12.88
CA ARG A 726 -11.72 31.11 12.39
C ARG A 726 -12.00 29.67 11.90
N LYS A 727 -11.27 28.65 12.36
CA LYS A 727 -11.42 27.26 11.88
C LYS A 727 -12.82 26.70 12.07
N TYR A 728 -13.50 27.10 13.15
CA TYR A 728 -14.87 26.69 13.45
C TYR A 728 -15.86 27.06 12.33
N LEU A 729 -15.67 28.21 11.68
CA LEU A 729 -16.51 28.65 10.55
C LEU A 729 -16.40 27.68 9.37
N PHE A 730 -15.19 27.24 9.04
CA PHE A 730 -14.95 26.27 7.97
C PHE A 730 -15.59 24.91 8.31
N LEU A 731 -15.39 24.43 9.53
CA LEU A 731 -15.94 23.15 9.98
C LEU A 731 -17.48 23.18 10.08
N PHE A 732 -18.08 24.29 10.52
CA PHE A 732 -19.53 24.45 10.53
C PHE A 732 -20.08 24.47 9.11
N HIS A 733 -19.47 25.25 8.22
CA HIS A 733 -19.86 25.32 6.81
C HIS A 733 -19.76 23.96 6.09
N GLU A 734 -18.77 23.12 6.42
CA GLU A 734 -18.69 21.74 5.90
C GLU A 734 -19.85 20.83 6.33
N ASN A 735 -20.51 21.11 7.45
CA ASN A 735 -21.73 20.41 7.84
C ASN A 735 -22.93 20.95 7.06
N LEU A 736 -23.02 22.27 6.84
CA LEU A 736 -24.06 22.87 5.99
C LEU A 736 -24.02 22.32 4.57
N GLN A 737 -22.82 22.20 3.97
CA GLN A 737 -22.65 21.60 2.64
C GLN A 737 -23.19 20.17 2.57
N LYS A 738 -22.96 19.36 3.60
CA LYS A 738 -23.49 17.99 3.65
C LYS A 738 -25.01 17.96 3.80
N LEU A 739 -25.61 18.89 4.55
CA LEU A 739 -27.06 19.04 4.60
C LEU A 739 -27.64 19.45 3.23
N VAL A 740 -26.93 20.26 2.44
CA VAL A 740 -27.30 20.55 1.04
C VAL A 740 -27.27 19.29 0.19
N TYR A 741 -26.21 18.49 0.29
CA TYR A 741 -26.11 17.23 -0.45
C TYR A 741 -27.14 16.19 -0.02
N MET A 742 -27.70 16.29 1.18
CA MET A 742 -28.84 15.47 1.63
C MET A 742 -30.20 16.03 1.16
N GLY A 743 -30.23 17.22 0.56
CA GLY A 743 -31.48 17.87 0.16
C GLY A 743 -32.25 18.52 1.31
N LEU A 744 -31.61 18.75 2.46
CA LEU A 744 -32.23 19.36 3.65
C LEU A 744 -32.01 20.88 3.74
N LEU A 745 -31.06 21.39 2.97
CA LEU A 745 -30.65 22.80 3.01
C LEU A 745 -30.35 23.29 1.59
N GLN A 746 -30.48 24.59 1.36
CA GLN A 746 -30.11 25.22 0.09
C GLN A 746 -29.26 26.46 0.37
N PHE A 747 -28.19 26.67 -0.40
CA PHE A 747 -27.43 27.92 -0.35
C PHE A 747 -28.12 29.02 -1.18
N GLY A 748 -28.07 30.25 -0.67
CA GLY A 748 -28.41 31.45 -1.44
C GLY A 748 -27.34 31.75 -2.48
N PRO A 749 -27.57 32.73 -3.37
CA PRO A 749 -26.60 33.11 -4.39
C PRO A 749 -25.26 33.51 -3.74
N VAL A 750 -24.18 32.83 -4.15
CA VAL A 750 -22.83 33.13 -3.64
C VAL A 750 -22.04 33.90 -4.69
N GLU A 751 -21.71 35.16 -4.39
CA GLU A 751 -20.85 35.99 -5.25
C GLU A 751 -19.36 35.67 -5.05
N LYS A 752 -18.54 36.01 -6.04
CA LYS A 752 -17.09 35.89 -5.93
C LYS A 752 -16.61 36.77 -4.75
N PHE A 753 -15.80 36.21 -3.87
CA PHE A 753 -15.23 36.86 -2.67
C PHE A 753 -16.15 37.01 -1.45
N MET A 754 -17.37 36.47 -1.46
CA MET A 754 -18.18 36.43 -0.23
C MET A 754 -17.51 35.57 0.85
N GLU A 755 -17.42 36.11 2.06
CA GLU A 755 -16.98 35.35 3.23
C GLU A 755 -18.06 34.32 3.64
N LYS A 756 -17.62 33.19 4.21
CA LYS A 756 -18.51 32.05 4.53
C LYS A 756 -19.58 32.36 5.58
N ASP A 757 -19.37 33.36 6.42
CA ASP A 757 -20.32 33.86 7.42
C ASP A 757 -21.34 34.84 6.82
N GLN A 758 -21.07 35.41 5.64
CA GLN A 758 -22.00 36.28 4.91
C GLN A 758 -22.94 35.49 3.98
N VAL A 759 -22.76 34.17 3.88
CA VAL A 759 -23.59 33.29 3.06
C VAL A 759 -24.97 33.12 3.69
N PHE A 760 -26.01 33.16 2.87
CA PHE A 760 -27.39 32.84 3.26
C PHE A 760 -27.71 31.37 3.00
N VAL A 761 -28.49 30.77 3.89
CA VAL A 761 -28.98 29.40 3.77
C VAL A 761 -30.48 29.36 3.96
N TYR A 762 -31.17 28.58 3.13
CA TYR A 762 -32.58 28.25 3.26
C TYR A 762 -32.72 26.84 3.82
N LEU A 763 -33.51 26.71 4.90
CA LEU A 763 -33.82 25.42 5.49
C LEU A 763 -35.09 24.85 4.86
N ARG A 764 -34.95 23.72 4.16
CA ARG A 764 -36.07 23.03 3.50
C ARG A 764 -37.00 22.39 4.53
N ARG A 765 -38.29 22.40 4.23
CA ARG A 765 -39.33 21.79 5.05
C ARG A 765 -39.70 20.39 4.56
N ASN A 766 -39.47 20.07 3.30
CA ASN A 766 -39.81 18.77 2.74
C ASN A 766 -38.55 17.93 2.52
N ALA A 767 -38.63 16.65 2.86
CA ALA A 767 -37.57 15.67 2.61
C ALA A 767 -38.16 14.31 2.26
N THR A 768 -37.38 13.48 1.58
CA THR A 768 -37.76 12.10 1.26
C THR A 768 -36.68 11.15 1.78
N ILE A 769 -37.10 9.98 2.26
CA ILE A 769 -36.23 8.82 2.53
C ILE A 769 -36.65 7.71 1.58
N VAL A 770 -35.67 7.11 0.89
CA VAL A 770 -35.90 5.92 0.08
C VAL A 770 -35.59 4.69 0.93
N ASP A 771 -36.56 3.80 1.11
CA ASP A 771 -36.38 2.57 1.89
C ASP A 771 -35.57 1.53 1.10
N THR A 772 -34.26 1.58 1.30
CA THR A 772 -33.29 0.70 0.64
C THR A 772 -33.07 -0.63 1.36
N THR A 773 -33.80 -0.93 2.43
CA THR A 773 -33.57 -2.13 3.27
C THR A 773 -33.73 -3.45 2.51
N ASN A 774 -34.59 -3.46 1.50
CA ASN A 774 -34.87 -4.64 0.67
C ASN A 774 -33.92 -4.83 -0.52
N THR A 775 -32.85 -4.03 -0.64
CA THR A 775 -31.91 -4.15 -1.76
C THR A 775 -31.04 -5.41 -1.69
N GLU A 776 -30.49 -5.83 -2.83
CA GLU A 776 -29.49 -6.89 -2.84
C GLU A 776 -28.20 -6.44 -2.13
N PRO A 777 -27.55 -7.32 -1.34
CA PRO A 777 -26.30 -6.97 -0.69
C PRO A 777 -25.21 -6.61 -1.69
N HIS A 778 -24.65 -5.41 -1.51
CA HIS A 778 -23.56 -4.84 -2.30
C HIS A 778 -22.55 -4.16 -1.36
N TYR A 779 -21.38 -3.78 -1.87
CA TYR A 779 -20.37 -3.13 -1.03
C TYR A 779 -20.76 -1.69 -0.65
N TRP A 780 -21.16 -0.83 -1.60
CA TRP A 780 -21.59 0.55 -1.28
C TRP A 780 -22.72 1.14 -2.16
N LEU A 781 -23.31 0.39 -3.09
CA LEU A 781 -24.32 0.87 -4.05
C LEU A 781 -25.59 0.05 -3.93
N VAL A 782 -26.72 0.74 -3.91
CA VAL A 782 -28.05 0.17 -4.01
C VAL A 782 -28.46 0.13 -5.48
N THR A 783 -29.07 -0.97 -5.90
CA THR A 783 -29.67 -1.11 -7.24
C THR A 783 -31.19 -1.22 -7.08
N GLU A 784 -31.93 -0.31 -7.71
CA GLU A 784 -33.39 -0.34 -7.79
C GLU A 784 -33.79 -1.16 -9.03
N SER A 785 -34.56 -2.23 -8.84
CA SER A 785 -35.10 -3.02 -9.95
C SER A 785 -36.37 -2.37 -10.52
N PRO A 786 -36.57 -2.32 -11.85
CA PRO A 786 -37.77 -1.75 -12.47
C PRO A 786 -39.08 -2.39 -11.98
N ASP A 787 -39.06 -3.70 -11.69
CA ASP A 787 -40.25 -4.46 -11.29
C ASP A 787 -40.62 -4.29 -9.82
N LYS A 788 -39.71 -3.74 -9.00
CA LYS A 788 -39.91 -3.52 -7.56
C LYS A 788 -39.16 -2.25 -7.11
N PRO A 789 -39.73 -1.06 -7.35
CA PRO A 789 -39.13 0.19 -6.91
C PRO A 789 -39.10 0.27 -5.38
N PHE A 790 -38.15 1.02 -4.84
CA PHE A 790 -38.07 1.28 -3.42
C PHE A 790 -39.21 2.19 -2.97
N GLU A 791 -39.71 1.93 -1.76
CA GLU A 791 -40.70 2.77 -1.11
C GLU A 791 -40.08 4.13 -0.77
N ARG A 792 -40.81 5.21 -1.06
CA ARG A 792 -40.37 6.59 -0.82
C ARG A 792 -41.23 7.22 0.26
N ARG A 793 -40.65 7.43 1.44
CA ARG A 793 -41.31 8.05 2.59
C ARG A 793 -41.08 9.56 2.56
N ARG A 794 -42.14 10.34 2.44
CA ARG A 794 -42.07 11.82 2.42
C ARG A 794 -42.31 12.37 3.81
N TYR A 795 -41.53 13.39 4.18
CA TYR A 795 -41.58 14.08 5.46
C TYR A 795 -41.78 15.57 5.22
N THR A 796 -42.58 16.20 6.08
CA THR A 796 -42.72 17.65 6.17
C THR A 796 -42.44 18.09 7.60
N PHE A 797 -41.45 18.97 7.79
CA PHE A 797 -40.94 19.40 9.09
C PHE A 797 -41.78 20.53 9.70
N ASN A 798 -42.95 20.19 10.23
CA ASN A 798 -43.84 21.14 10.89
C ASN A 798 -43.52 21.33 12.37
N SER A 799 -42.90 20.34 12.99
CA SER A 799 -42.52 20.31 14.40
C SER A 799 -41.09 19.81 14.59
N MET A 800 -40.56 20.03 15.78
CA MET A 800 -39.26 19.47 16.19
C MET A 800 -39.28 17.92 16.18
N GLU A 801 -40.44 17.34 16.47
CA GLU A 801 -40.63 15.89 16.49
C GLU A 801 -40.52 15.28 15.08
N ASP A 802 -41.02 15.98 14.06
CA ASP A 802 -40.91 15.54 12.66
C ASP A 802 -39.45 15.44 12.21
N VAL A 803 -38.61 16.38 12.66
CA VAL A 803 -37.17 16.37 12.36
C VAL A 803 -36.49 15.18 13.03
N GLU A 804 -36.80 14.91 14.30
CA GLU A 804 -36.26 13.76 15.03
C GLU A 804 -36.73 12.43 14.42
N ASN A 805 -38.00 12.31 14.06
CA ASN A 805 -38.57 11.13 13.41
C ASN A 805 -37.90 10.86 12.06
N TYR A 806 -37.68 11.89 11.23
CA TYR A 806 -36.92 11.75 9.98
C TYR A 806 -35.51 11.19 10.22
N TRP A 807 -34.77 11.73 11.19
CA TRP A 807 -33.41 11.27 11.46
C TRP A 807 -33.37 9.86 12.07
N PHE A 808 -34.36 9.51 12.90
CA PHE A 808 -34.52 8.16 13.44
C PHE A 808 -34.82 7.15 12.32
N ASP A 809 -35.79 7.44 11.47
CA ASP A 809 -36.16 6.57 10.36
C ASP A 809 -35.02 6.44 9.35
N LEU A 810 -34.32 7.55 9.04
CA LEU A 810 -33.14 7.53 8.17
C LEU A 810 -32.04 6.64 8.75
N MET A 811 -31.79 6.71 10.06
CA MET A 811 -30.83 5.84 10.74
C MET A 811 -31.24 4.37 10.62
N CYS A 812 -32.50 4.05 10.88
CA CYS A 812 -33.04 2.71 10.78
C CYS A 812 -32.91 2.15 9.36
N VAL A 813 -33.29 2.91 8.34
CA VAL A 813 -33.13 2.50 6.94
C VAL A 813 -31.66 2.33 6.61
N CYS A 814 -30.80 3.29 6.94
CA CYS A 814 -29.39 3.25 6.60
C CYS A 814 -28.66 2.05 7.21
N LEU A 815 -28.86 1.79 8.50
CA LEU A 815 -28.16 0.72 9.22
C LEU A 815 -28.68 -0.69 8.89
N ASN A 816 -29.93 -0.79 8.42
CA ASN A 816 -30.51 -2.06 7.98
C ASN A 816 -30.40 -2.29 6.47
N THR A 817 -29.96 -1.28 5.70
CA THR A 817 -29.63 -1.48 4.29
C THR A 817 -28.42 -2.42 4.19
N PRO A 818 -28.52 -3.56 3.48
CA PRO A 818 -27.48 -4.59 3.42
C PRO A 818 -26.24 -4.22 2.58
N LEU A 819 -25.73 -2.99 2.74
CA LEU A 819 -24.47 -2.54 2.18
C LEU A 819 -23.29 -2.84 3.12
N GLY A 820 -22.07 -2.88 2.58
CA GLY A 820 -20.85 -3.21 3.31
C GLY A 820 -20.61 -4.72 3.48
N VAL A 821 -21.45 -5.56 2.86
CA VAL A 821 -21.32 -7.02 2.87
C VAL A 821 -20.59 -7.47 1.61
N ILE A 822 -19.33 -7.92 1.74
CA ILE A 822 -18.59 -8.51 0.61
C ILE A 822 -19.19 -9.90 0.34
N ARG A 823 -20.12 -9.98 -0.62
CA ARG A 823 -20.48 -11.26 -1.22
C ARG A 823 -19.36 -11.68 -2.16
N SER A 824 -18.70 -12.80 -1.87
CA SER A 824 -18.00 -13.58 -2.89
C SER A 824 -19.04 -14.16 -3.87
N LYS A 825 -19.58 -13.35 -4.78
CA LYS A 825 -20.42 -13.83 -5.89
C LYS A 825 -19.53 -14.25 -7.06
N ARG A 826 -19.83 -15.47 -7.54
CA ARG A 826 -19.36 -16.10 -8.78
C ARG A 826 -20.22 -15.59 -9.94
N ASN A 827 -19.59 -15.53 -11.12
CA ASN A 827 -20.18 -15.38 -12.46
C ASN A 827 -20.99 -14.11 -12.76
N THR A 828 -20.34 -13.14 -13.39
CA THR A 828 -20.92 -12.34 -14.47
C THR A 828 -19.78 -11.83 -15.34
N THR A 829 -19.79 -12.24 -16.61
CA THR A 829 -19.06 -11.65 -17.72
C THR A 829 -19.65 -10.27 -17.97
N GLU A 830 -18.85 -9.21 -17.80
CA GLU A 830 -18.83 -7.96 -18.58
C GLU A 830 -18.03 -6.91 -17.81
N GLU A 831 -17.40 -6.02 -18.58
CA GLU A 831 -16.46 -4.99 -18.15
C GLU A 831 -17.11 -3.98 -17.18
N GLU A 832 -16.78 -4.06 -15.89
CA GLU A 832 -16.91 -2.90 -15.00
C GLU A 832 -15.59 -2.67 -14.25
N THR A 833 -14.95 -1.57 -14.61
CA THR A 833 -13.77 -1.00 -13.96
C THR A 833 -14.01 -0.85 -12.46
N THR A 834 -13.20 -1.53 -11.66
CA THR A 834 -13.15 -1.32 -10.21
C THR A 834 -12.78 0.13 -9.90
N PRO A 835 -13.59 0.91 -9.16
CA PRO A 835 -13.19 2.24 -8.77
C PRO A 835 -12.18 2.19 -7.63
N SER A 836 -11.14 3.01 -7.78
CA SER A 836 -10.05 3.19 -6.82
C SER A 836 -10.56 3.66 -5.45
N PHE A 837 -9.95 3.13 -4.39
CA PHE A 837 -10.10 3.59 -3.01
C PHE A 837 -9.95 5.13 -2.91
N VAL A 838 -11.07 5.83 -2.66
CA VAL A 838 -11.14 7.30 -2.70
C VAL A 838 -10.43 7.89 -1.48
N HIS A 839 -9.32 8.58 -1.72
CA HIS A 839 -8.73 9.52 -0.77
C HIS A 839 -9.70 10.67 -0.49
N GLU A 840 -9.82 11.09 0.78
CA GLU A 840 -10.74 12.11 1.36
C GLU A 840 -10.82 13.49 0.68
N ARG A 841 -10.15 13.76 -0.46
CA ARG A 841 -10.08 15.10 -1.07
C ARG A 841 -10.99 15.35 -2.27
N TYR A 842 -11.71 14.34 -2.78
CA TYR A 842 -12.60 14.50 -3.94
C TYR A 842 -13.98 13.88 -3.71
N VAL A 843 -14.53 14.03 -2.50
CA VAL A 843 -15.89 13.57 -2.17
C VAL A 843 -16.87 14.70 -2.52
N PHE A 844 -17.96 14.34 -3.20
CA PHE A 844 -19.09 15.14 -3.68
C PHE A 844 -18.79 16.09 -4.83
N VAL A 845 -17.78 15.78 -5.67
CA VAL A 845 -17.43 16.61 -6.84
C VAL A 845 -18.62 16.77 -7.79
N GLY A 846 -19.40 15.69 -7.99
CA GLY A 846 -20.61 15.71 -8.81
C GLY A 846 -21.72 16.62 -8.27
N LEU A 847 -21.69 16.99 -6.98
CA LEU A 847 -22.69 17.83 -6.31
C LEU A 847 -22.21 19.25 -6.02
N ALA A 848 -20.98 19.60 -6.40
CA ALA A 848 -20.41 20.93 -6.14
C ALA A 848 -21.21 22.07 -6.79
N TYR A 849 -21.99 21.79 -7.84
CA TYR A 849 -22.86 22.78 -8.50
C TYR A 849 -23.93 23.34 -7.56
N LEU A 850 -24.42 22.55 -6.59
CA LEU A 850 -25.42 22.97 -5.60
C LEU A 850 -24.88 24.04 -4.65
N LEU A 851 -23.55 24.15 -4.51
CA LEU A 851 -22.91 25.14 -3.66
C LEU A 851 -22.90 26.56 -4.24
N LYS A 852 -23.19 26.72 -5.53
CA LYS A 852 -23.34 28.06 -6.15
C LYS A 852 -24.59 28.78 -5.63
N GLY A 853 -25.57 28.00 -5.16
CA GLY A 853 -26.83 28.47 -4.60
C GLY A 853 -27.75 29.16 -5.61
N SER A 854 -28.97 29.46 -5.17
CA SER A 854 -30.00 30.17 -5.95
C SER A 854 -30.90 30.99 -5.04
N CYS A 855 -31.45 32.10 -5.55
CA CYS A 855 -32.51 32.86 -4.87
C CYS A 855 -33.86 32.11 -4.88
N GLU A 856 -34.11 31.31 -5.92
CA GLU A 856 -35.36 30.58 -6.07
C GLU A 856 -35.39 29.41 -5.09
N VAL A 857 -36.41 29.38 -4.23
CA VAL A 857 -36.58 28.33 -3.23
C VAL A 857 -37.09 27.06 -3.91
N HIS A 858 -36.30 25.99 -3.86
CA HIS A 858 -36.73 24.66 -4.31
C HIS A 858 -36.89 23.77 -3.08
N ASP A 859 -38.13 23.42 -2.73
CA ASP A 859 -38.48 22.63 -1.55
C ASP A 859 -39.46 21.50 -1.91
N ASP A 860 -39.08 20.72 -2.93
CA ASP A 860 -39.86 19.61 -3.49
C ASP A 860 -39.63 18.28 -2.76
N GLY A 861 -38.76 18.26 -1.75
CA GLY A 861 -38.36 17.05 -1.04
C GLY A 861 -37.48 16.10 -1.86
N SER A 862 -36.91 16.55 -2.99
CA SER A 862 -35.97 15.77 -3.79
C SER A 862 -34.66 15.52 -3.06
N ILE A 863 -34.07 14.33 -3.27
CA ILE A 863 -32.75 13.96 -2.74
C ILE A 863 -31.71 14.17 -3.84
N PRO A 864 -30.75 15.10 -3.67
CA PRO A 864 -29.67 15.29 -4.63
C PRO A 864 -28.66 14.14 -4.60
N GLY A 865 -28.01 13.86 -5.73
CA GLY A 865 -26.95 12.85 -5.82
C GLY A 865 -27.27 11.74 -6.80
N ASP A 866 -26.47 10.68 -6.73
CA ASP A 866 -26.67 9.47 -7.52
C ASP A 866 -27.86 8.60 -7.06
N GLY A 867 -28.40 8.84 -5.86
CA GLY A 867 -29.48 8.07 -5.26
C GLY A 867 -29.13 6.61 -4.94
N LYS A 868 -27.86 6.22 -5.05
CA LYS A 868 -27.39 4.82 -4.91
C LYS A 868 -26.87 4.52 -3.50
N GLY A 869 -26.88 5.48 -2.59
CA GLY A 869 -26.54 5.27 -1.19
C GLY A 869 -27.70 4.73 -0.36
N ALA A 870 -27.40 4.33 0.88
CA ALA A 870 -28.43 3.90 1.81
C ALA A 870 -29.37 5.07 2.16
N GLY A 871 -30.68 4.80 2.24
CA GLY A 871 -31.69 5.83 2.43
C GLY A 871 -32.01 6.66 1.18
N GLY A 872 -31.46 6.29 0.02
CA GLY A 872 -31.54 7.07 -1.22
C GLY A 872 -30.61 8.28 -1.27
N LEU A 873 -29.70 8.41 -0.31
CA LEU A 873 -28.67 9.43 -0.29
C LEU A 873 -27.62 9.18 -1.38
N ASP A 874 -26.75 10.15 -1.63
CA ASP A 874 -25.58 9.95 -2.49
C ASP A 874 -24.66 8.85 -1.93
N SER A 875 -24.17 7.96 -2.79
CA SER A 875 -23.36 6.79 -2.39
C SER A 875 -22.09 7.17 -1.60
N GLU A 876 -21.55 8.37 -1.81
CA GLU A 876 -20.37 8.88 -1.12
C GLU A 876 -20.64 9.27 0.35
N PHE A 877 -21.90 9.30 0.80
CA PHE A 877 -22.22 9.43 2.22
C PHE A 877 -21.82 8.21 3.03
N PHE A 878 -21.76 7.01 2.43
CA PHE A 878 -21.55 5.74 3.15
C PHE A 878 -22.42 5.65 4.43
N ALA A 879 -23.70 6.03 4.31
CA ALA A 879 -24.60 6.16 5.44
C ALA A 879 -24.87 4.81 6.15
N HIS A 880 -24.69 3.68 5.47
CA HIS A 880 -24.84 2.32 6.03
C HIS A 880 -23.79 1.95 7.09
N LEU A 881 -22.69 2.71 7.20
CA LEU A 881 -21.60 2.37 8.11
C LEU A 881 -21.90 2.78 9.55
N LYS A 882 -21.89 1.82 10.48
CA LYS A 882 -22.10 2.07 11.92
C LYS A 882 -21.20 3.18 12.50
N ARG A 883 -19.93 3.26 12.07
CA ARG A 883 -18.98 4.30 12.53
C ARG A 883 -19.39 5.73 12.20
N ASN A 884 -20.28 5.93 11.22
CA ASN A 884 -20.81 7.24 10.86
C ASN A 884 -21.95 7.69 11.78
N TRP A 885 -22.52 6.77 12.57
CA TRP A 885 -23.61 7.01 13.51
C TRP A 885 -23.16 6.90 14.98
N PHE A 886 -22.25 5.96 15.29
CA PHE A 886 -21.76 5.66 16.64
C PHE A 886 -20.24 5.50 16.69
N TRP A 887 -19.60 5.78 17.82
CA TRP A 887 -18.20 5.44 18.08
C TRP A 887 -18.09 3.95 18.48
N THR A 888 -17.38 3.13 17.69
CA THR A 888 -17.32 1.66 17.87
C THR A 888 -16.09 1.15 18.64
N ASN A 889 -15.39 1.97 19.43
CA ASN A 889 -14.18 1.55 20.13
C ASN A 889 -14.45 1.08 21.57
N HIS A 890 -14.13 -0.19 21.84
CA HIS A 890 -14.09 -0.80 23.18
C HIS A 890 -13.04 -0.21 24.14
N LEU A 891 -12.20 0.73 23.68
CA LEU A 891 -11.25 1.48 24.53
C LEU A 891 -11.91 2.62 25.34
N LEU A 892 -13.22 2.86 25.17
CA LEU A 892 -14.00 3.88 25.89
C LEU A 892 -14.63 3.39 27.20
N SER A 893 -14.33 2.17 27.66
CA SER A 893 -14.84 1.67 28.96
C SER A 893 -14.20 2.35 30.19
N CYS A 894 -13.23 3.25 30.01
CA CYS A 894 -12.56 3.94 31.11
C CYS A 894 -12.92 5.43 31.14
N LYS A 895 -14.06 5.73 31.77
CA LYS A 895 -14.32 6.83 32.73
C LYS A 895 -15.83 7.03 32.87
N THR A 896 -16.44 6.17 33.67
CA THR A 896 -17.75 6.37 34.27
C THR A 896 -17.64 7.37 35.43
N VAL A 897 -17.95 8.64 35.20
CA VAL A 897 -18.53 9.50 36.25
C VAL A 897 -19.55 10.44 35.61
N ARG A 898 -20.82 10.22 35.95
CA ARG A 898 -22.00 11.11 35.80
C ARG A 898 -22.40 11.53 34.37
N ALA A 899 -22.99 10.58 33.63
CA ALA A 899 -23.96 10.87 32.58
C ALA A 899 -25.29 10.14 32.88
N GLN A 900 -25.84 10.35 34.08
CA GLN A 900 -27.02 9.61 34.57
C GLN A 900 -28.36 10.08 33.98
N HIS A 901 -28.42 11.18 33.22
CA HIS A 901 -29.67 11.61 32.57
C HIS A 901 -29.78 11.29 31.07
N LEU A 902 -28.65 11.06 30.37
CA LEU A 902 -28.68 10.64 28.95
C LEU A 902 -28.69 9.11 28.78
N GLN A 903 -28.22 8.35 29.78
CA GLN A 903 -28.17 6.89 29.70
C GLN A 903 -29.54 6.21 29.75
N SER A 904 -30.56 6.83 30.36
CA SER A 904 -31.89 6.22 30.49
C SER A 904 -32.58 6.05 29.13
N PHE A 905 -32.45 7.03 28.24
CA PHE A 905 -33.02 6.95 26.89
C PHE A 905 -32.19 6.04 25.98
N THR A 906 -30.86 6.13 25.99
CA THR A 906 -30.00 5.27 25.15
C THR A 906 -29.98 3.81 25.60
N CYS A 907 -30.14 3.51 26.89
CA CYS A 907 -30.14 2.13 27.40
C CYS A 907 -31.49 1.45 27.15
N LEU A 908 -32.62 2.16 27.27
CA LEU A 908 -33.90 1.65 26.76
C LEU A 908 -33.87 1.48 25.24
N TYR A 909 -33.28 2.43 24.49
CA TYR A 909 -33.14 2.33 23.04
C TYR A 909 -32.26 1.16 22.59
N LEU A 910 -31.14 0.91 23.25
CA LEU A 910 -30.27 -0.22 22.93
C LEU A 910 -30.96 -1.54 23.30
N HIS A 911 -31.72 -1.58 24.40
CA HIS A 911 -32.56 -2.73 24.73
C HIS A 911 -33.68 -2.93 23.73
N VAL A 912 -34.37 -1.88 23.27
CA VAL A 912 -35.47 -1.98 22.27
C VAL A 912 -34.92 -2.34 20.90
N VAL A 913 -33.74 -1.85 20.50
CA VAL A 913 -33.08 -2.20 19.24
C VAL A 913 -32.51 -3.61 19.29
N ILE A 914 -31.87 -4.03 20.38
CA ILE A 914 -31.41 -5.42 20.56
C ILE A 914 -32.60 -6.38 20.69
N PHE A 915 -33.66 -5.98 21.39
CA PHE A 915 -34.89 -6.75 21.52
C PHE A 915 -35.67 -6.82 20.21
N ASN A 916 -35.69 -5.76 19.38
CA ASN A 916 -36.27 -5.81 18.03
C ASN A 916 -35.38 -6.59 17.05
N ILE A 917 -34.05 -6.54 17.17
CA ILE A 917 -33.14 -7.40 16.38
C ILE A 917 -33.32 -8.88 16.76
N ILE A 918 -33.48 -9.18 18.05
CA ILE A 918 -33.77 -10.53 18.56
C ILE A 918 -35.20 -10.94 18.20
N CYS A 919 -36.18 -10.04 18.29
CA CYS A 919 -37.58 -10.30 17.93
C CYS A 919 -37.76 -10.46 16.43
N ILE A 920 -37.04 -9.75 15.56
CA ILE A 920 -37.05 -9.95 14.11
C ILE A 920 -36.36 -11.28 13.77
N HIS A 921 -35.23 -11.62 14.42
CA HIS A 921 -34.64 -12.97 14.28
C HIS A 921 -35.50 -14.10 14.86
N LEU A 922 -36.36 -13.82 15.83
CA LEU A 922 -37.34 -14.76 16.39
C LEU A 922 -38.68 -14.75 15.61
N CYS A 923 -39.04 -13.66 14.91
CA CYS A 923 -40.22 -13.57 14.04
C CYS A 923 -39.97 -14.29 12.72
N ASP A 924 -38.78 -14.16 12.15
CA ASP A 924 -38.33 -14.94 10.98
C ASP A 924 -38.25 -16.45 11.29
N ARG A 925 -38.06 -16.80 12.58
CA ARG A 925 -38.27 -18.16 13.08
C ARG A 925 -39.73 -18.49 13.41
N ARG A 926 -40.59 -17.54 13.80
CA ARG A 926 -42.01 -17.79 14.09
C ARG A 926 -42.85 -17.97 12.83
N ASP A 927 -42.55 -17.27 11.74
CA ASP A 927 -43.21 -17.51 10.44
C ASP A 927 -42.86 -18.88 9.84
N SER A 928 -41.71 -19.43 10.26
CA SER A 928 -41.34 -20.83 9.99
C SER A 928 -42.07 -21.84 10.90
N TYR A 929 -42.72 -21.41 11.99
CA TYR A 929 -43.43 -22.25 12.95
C TYR A 929 -44.97 -22.10 12.87
N THR A 930 -45.51 -20.95 12.45
CA THR A 930 -46.95 -20.75 12.18
C THR A 930 -47.41 -21.47 10.91
N SER A 931 -46.54 -21.66 9.91
CA SER A 931 -46.83 -22.56 8.78
C SER A 931 -46.85 -24.04 9.17
N LEU A 932 -46.19 -24.41 10.28
CA LEU A 932 -46.15 -25.76 10.84
C LEU A 932 -47.30 -26.03 11.82
N LEU A 933 -47.82 -25.00 12.50
CA LEU A 933 -48.97 -25.10 13.42
C LEU A 933 -50.33 -25.07 12.69
N ASN A 934 -50.46 -24.31 11.59
CA ASN A 934 -51.68 -24.35 10.78
C ASN A 934 -51.88 -25.66 10.03
N HIS A 935 -50.82 -26.44 9.78
CA HIS A 935 -50.95 -27.76 9.18
C HIS A 935 -51.30 -28.86 10.20
N GLN A 936 -51.11 -28.61 11.50
CA GLN A 936 -51.49 -29.53 12.58
C GLN A 936 -52.91 -29.28 13.15
N ALA A 937 -53.52 -28.12 12.90
CA ALA A 937 -54.87 -27.80 13.38
C ALA A 937 -56.00 -28.47 12.57
N THR A 938 -55.76 -28.91 11.34
CA THR A 938 -56.77 -29.61 10.50
C THR A 938 -56.90 -31.12 10.75
N THR A 939 -56.16 -31.71 11.70
CA THR A 939 -56.18 -33.17 11.93
C THR A 939 -56.52 -33.63 13.35
N ARG A 940 -57.17 -32.82 14.19
CA ARG A 940 -57.81 -33.30 15.43
C ARG A 940 -59.13 -32.59 15.77
N GLY A 941 -60.09 -32.68 14.85
CA GLY A 941 -61.50 -32.81 15.19
C GLY A 941 -61.87 -34.30 15.26
N ARG A 942 -61.53 -34.98 16.36
CA ARG A 942 -62.08 -36.28 16.78
C ARG A 942 -61.74 -36.54 18.26
N LYS A 943 -62.60 -36.01 19.13
CA LYS A 943 -63.24 -36.65 20.31
C LYS A 943 -63.43 -35.65 21.46
N CYS A 944 -64.72 -35.40 21.70
CA CYS A 944 -65.38 -34.70 22.81
C CYS A 944 -65.12 -33.20 22.94
#